data_AF-A0AA39VSV1-F1
#
_entry.id   AF-A0AA39VSV1-F1
#
_cell.length_a   1.000
_cell.length_b   1.000
_cell.length_c   1.000
_cell.angle_alpha   90.00
_cell.angle_beta   90.00
_cell.angle_gamma   90.00
#
_symmetry.space_group_name_H-M   'P 1'
#
loop_
_entity.id
_entity.type
_entity.pdbx_description
1 polymer ?
#
loop_
_entity_poly.entity_id
_entity_poly.type
_entity_poly.pdbx_seq_one_letter_code
_entity_poly.pdbx_strand_id
1 'polypeptide(L)'
;MVGVLSCGGIRFDIDREECFSYNVHYEGVTLHLSFVFIKADTPWHFKEDGVDLVIKGLSGEQIHDFRDKVSEKYEFVVKEKGVYQFCFTNKSPYHETIDFDIYVGHFIQYDQHAKDEHFSPLLEQISKLEEALHNIQFEQHWLEAQTDRQAIGHDVDTRAAIFSDTRAEWLIAFQDVTVVTVYASLGEDALVHSLNVTQVTTVICDSKLLKKLSAITLSLKTIKNVIYFEDDGSENDLSRSLGNWTVSSFSDVEELGRSNPVDPSLPSKNGTAVIMYTSGRPTKATAAAVKTVIPKLGRDDVYLAYLPLAHVFELAAESVMLAAGCAIGYGSTLTITGTSSKIKKGTKGDASVLKPNLMAAVPAILDRVREGVVKKVEEKGGIAKNLFKIGYKRRLAAVEGRWFGAWGLELEVTYSKFKFDLLYVSSIRAPIGQGYGLTETFAGAAFSEWDDTTVGRVGPPLPCSYIKLVSWEEGGYKSSDKPMPRGEVVVGGFSVTAGYFNNPEKTDEVYKVDERGMRWFYTGDIGQFHPDGCLEIIDRKKDIVKLQHGEYTSLGKVEAALSSANYVDSIMVHADPSTIVLLLSFHHTRFWRTGLKQLASSIKIFQSLFSEKTVSEVGKAAKLDKFEIPAKIKLLPEPWTPESGLVTAALKIKREQLKAKFKDDLQKMYG
;
A
#
# COMPACT_ATOMS: atom_id res chain seq x y z
N MET A 1 -13.33 18.24 -43.93
CA MET A 1 -13.49 19.58 -43.32
C MET A 1 -14.75 19.52 -42.48
N VAL A 2 -14.61 19.16 -41.20
CA VAL A 2 -15.69 19.25 -40.21
C VAL A 2 -15.29 20.42 -39.33
N GLY A 3 -16.04 21.51 -39.40
CA GLY A 3 -15.77 22.72 -38.64
C GLY A 3 -16.01 22.44 -37.16
N VAL A 4 -14.93 22.28 -36.40
CA VAL A 4 -14.88 22.64 -34.99
C VAL A 4 -14.80 24.16 -34.93
N LEU A 5 -15.72 24.81 -34.21
CA LEU A 5 -15.67 26.18 -33.65
C LEU A 5 -17.04 26.39 -32.95
N SER A 6 -17.20 26.84 -31.70
CA SER A 6 -16.29 27.47 -30.74
C SER A 6 -16.63 27.03 -29.32
N CYS A 7 -15.64 26.52 -28.58
CA CYS A 7 -15.69 26.54 -27.12
C CYS A 7 -15.02 27.84 -26.68
N GLY A 8 -15.75 28.67 -25.93
CA GLY A 8 -15.22 29.87 -25.31
C GLY A 8 -16.07 30.17 -24.09
N GLY A 9 -15.47 30.10 -22.90
CA GLY A 9 -16.06 30.71 -21.71
C GLY A 9 -16.17 32.21 -21.98
N ILE A 10 -17.36 32.77 -21.85
CA ILE A 10 -17.60 34.21 -22.04
C ILE A 10 -17.84 34.80 -20.67
N ARG A 11 -16.91 35.65 -20.22
CA ARG A 11 -17.03 36.39 -18.97
C ARG A 11 -17.83 37.67 -19.22
N PHE A 12 -18.88 37.90 -18.44
CA PHE A 12 -19.65 39.13 -18.45
C PHE A 12 -19.60 39.80 -17.08
N ASP A 13 -19.66 41.13 -17.09
CA ASP A 13 -19.92 41.93 -15.91
C ASP A 13 -21.41 42.27 -15.93
N ILE A 14 -22.22 41.66 -15.05
CA ILE A 14 -23.68 41.81 -15.09
C ILE A 14 -24.09 42.85 -14.05
N ASP A 15 -24.35 44.07 -14.52
CA ASP A 15 -24.87 45.15 -13.65
C ASP A 15 -26.38 44.97 -13.37
N ARG A 16 -27.17 44.52 -14.36
CA ARG A 16 -28.62 44.20 -14.21
C ARG A 16 -29.11 43.11 -15.15
N GLU A 17 -28.96 43.30 -16.47
CA GLU A 17 -29.32 42.33 -17.51
C GLU A 17 -28.28 42.40 -18.62
N GLU A 18 -27.72 41.25 -19.00
CA GLU A 18 -26.80 41.13 -20.13
C GLU A 18 -27.28 40.05 -21.09
N CYS A 19 -27.32 40.37 -22.38
CA CYS A 19 -27.80 39.47 -23.41
C CYS A 19 -26.71 39.24 -24.45
N PHE A 20 -26.45 37.97 -24.78
CA PHE A 20 -25.62 37.64 -25.93
C PHE A 20 -26.46 36.99 -27.04
N SER A 21 -26.04 37.23 -28.28
CA SER A 21 -26.72 36.74 -29.48
C SER A 21 -25.89 35.65 -30.13
N TYR A 22 -26.50 34.51 -30.44
CA TYR A 22 -25.86 33.39 -31.12
C TYR A 22 -26.59 33.05 -32.41
N ASN A 23 -25.86 33.07 -33.54
CA ASN A 23 -26.43 32.80 -34.85
C ASN A 23 -26.38 31.29 -35.16
N VAL A 24 -27.54 30.66 -35.25
CA VAL A 24 -27.67 29.25 -35.62
C VAL A 24 -27.78 29.12 -37.13
N HIS A 25 -26.81 28.44 -37.74
CA HIS A 25 -26.70 28.33 -39.19
C HIS A 25 -27.51 27.18 -39.81
N TYR A 26 -28.05 26.25 -39.01
CA TYR A 26 -28.69 25.02 -39.48
C TYR A 26 -30.02 24.73 -38.77
N GLU A 27 -31.03 24.32 -39.54
CA GLU A 27 -32.35 23.89 -39.03
C GLU A 27 -32.31 22.42 -38.59
N GLY A 28 -33.07 22.06 -37.55
CA GLY A 28 -33.17 20.69 -37.02
C GLY A 28 -32.00 20.26 -36.12
N VAL A 29 -31.12 21.19 -35.75
CA VAL A 29 -29.98 20.92 -34.86
C VAL A 29 -30.37 21.12 -33.40
N THR A 30 -29.92 20.23 -32.51
CA THR A 30 -30.05 20.42 -31.07
C THR A 30 -29.02 21.43 -30.58
N LEU A 31 -29.50 22.52 -29.98
CA LEU A 31 -28.68 23.43 -29.19
C LEU A 31 -28.57 22.91 -27.77
N HIS A 32 -27.35 22.69 -27.32
CA HIS A 32 -27.04 22.48 -25.91
C HIS A 32 -26.68 23.84 -25.30
N LEU A 33 -27.17 24.10 -24.10
CA LEU A 33 -26.81 25.25 -23.27
C LEU A 33 -26.50 24.71 -21.87
N SER A 34 -25.33 25.04 -21.34
CA SER A 34 -24.99 24.80 -19.93
C SER A 34 -24.48 26.10 -19.36
N PHE A 35 -24.78 26.39 -18.10
CA PHE A 35 -24.09 27.44 -17.35
C PHE A 35 -23.86 27.01 -15.91
N VAL A 36 -22.79 27.52 -15.30
CA VAL A 36 -22.43 27.30 -13.89
C VAL A 36 -21.89 28.61 -13.35
N PHE A 37 -22.37 29.03 -12.18
CA PHE A 37 -21.88 30.18 -11.44
C PHE A 37 -20.55 29.84 -10.74
N ILE A 38 -19.48 30.60 -11.01
CA ILE A 38 -18.13 30.24 -10.53
C ILE A 38 -17.66 31.09 -9.33
N LYS A 39 -17.97 32.40 -9.23
CA LYS A 39 -17.57 33.25 -8.08
C LYS A 39 -18.25 34.63 -8.09
N ALA A 40 -18.51 35.21 -6.91
CA ALA A 40 -18.67 36.65 -6.69
C ALA A 40 -17.47 37.18 -5.88
N ASP A 41 -16.96 38.37 -6.20
CA ASP A 41 -15.78 38.96 -5.53
C ASP A 41 -16.04 39.46 -4.10
N THR A 42 -17.30 39.44 -3.65
CA THR A 42 -17.74 39.76 -2.28
C THR A 42 -18.65 38.66 -1.72
N PRO A 43 -18.70 38.45 -0.39
CA PRO A 43 -19.64 37.52 0.24
C PRO A 43 -21.07 37.90 -0.14
N TRP A 44 -21.83 36.94 -0.67
CA TRP A 44 -23.22 37.16 -1.09
C TRP A 44 -24.06 37.62 0.11
N HIS A 45 -24.67 38.80 0.01
CA HIS A 45 -25.47 39.40 1.09
C HIS A 45 -26.98 39.21 0.91
N PHE A 46 -27.41 38.43 -0.09
CA PHE A 46 -28.82 38.22 -0.42
C PHE A 46 -29.29 36.80 -0.06
N LYS A 47 -30.58 36.63 0.22
CA LYS A 47 -31.16 35.37 0.76
C LYS A 47 -31.53 34.34 -0.32
N GLU A 48 -31.49 34.72 -1.60
CA GLU A 48 -31.87 33.89 -2.74
C GLU A 48 -30.67 33.82 -3.70
N ASP A 49 -30.07 32.64 -3.84
CA ASP A 49 -28.90 32.40 -4.68
C ASP A 49 -29.34 32.13 -6.14
N GLY A 50 -28.80 32.87 -7.12
CA GLY A 50 -28.92 32.53 -8.55
C GLY A 50 -29.19 33.68 -9.51
N VAL A 51 -29.19 33.36 -10.81
CA VAL A 51 -29.53 34.28 -11.92
C VAL A 51 -30.79 33.82 -12.64
N ASP A 52 -31.51 34.77 -13.23
CA ASP A 52 -32.59 34.45 -14.17
C ASP A 52 -32.01 34.36 -15.59
N LEU A 53 -32.46 33.39 -16.38
CA LEU A 53 -32.09 33.21 -17.79
C LEU A 53 -33.35 33.16 -18.66
N VAL A 54 -33.41 34.07 -19.64
CA VAL A 54 -34.47 34.11 -20.65
C VAL A 54 -33.87 33.84 -22.03
N ILE A 55 -34.41 32.84 -22.72
CA ILE A 55 -34.03 32.51 -24.11
C ILE A 55 -35.09 33.11 -25.04
N LYS A 56 -34.67 33.97 -25.95
CA LYS A 56 -35.52 34.63 -26.96
C LYS A 56 -35.22 34.09 -28.35
N GLY A 57 -36.29 33.86 -29.11
CA GLY A 57 -36.25 33.39 -30.49
C GLY A 57 -36.08 34.50 -31.52
N LEU A 58 -36.26 34.14 -32.77
CA LEU A 58 -35.96 34.98 -33.95
C LEU A 58 -36.80 36.25 -34.02
N SER A 59 -38.01 36.22 -33.47
CA SER A 59 -38.91 37.39 -33.42
C SER A 59 -38.93 38.08 -32.05
N GLY A 60 -38.01 37.70 -31.15
CA GLY A 60 -37.94 38.21 -29.77
C GLY A 60 -38.95 37.54 -28.83
N GLU A 61 -39.65 36.51 -29.29
CA GLU A 61 -40.55 35.70 -28.48
C GLU A 61 -39.76 34.92 -27.41
N GLN A 62 -40.28 34.91 -26.19
CA GLN A 62 -39.68 34.15 -25.11
C GLN A 62 -39.94 32.65 -25.32
N ILE A 63 -38.86 31.90 -25.53
CA ILE A 63 -38.91 30.45 -25.71
C ILE A 63 -38.87 29.77 -24.34
N HIS A 64 -37.96 30.21 -23.46
CA HIS A 64 -37.78 29.65 -22.12
C HIS A 64 -37.46 30.71 -21.06
N ASP A 65 -37.86 30.42 -19.82
CA ASP A 65 -37.67 31.21 -18.60
C ASP A 65 -37.11 30.28 -17.51
N PHE A 66 -35.91 30.56 -17.02
CA PHE A 66 -35.33 29.90 -15.86
C PHE A 66 -35.10 30.96 -14.78
N ARG A 67 -35.49 30.67 -13.53
CA ARG A 67 -35.35 31.61 -12.42
C ARG A 67 -34.57 31.02 -11.26
N ASP A 68 -33.79 31.88 -10.62
CA ASP A 68 -33.07 31.58 -9.37
C ASP A 68 -32.17 30.34 -9.49
N LYS A 69 -31.36 30.29 -10.56
CA LYS A 69 -30.47 29.16 -10.86
C LYS A 69 -29.00 29.55 -10.72
N VAL A 70 -28.26 28.74 -9.97
CA VAL A 70 -26.78 28.81 -9.87
C VAL A 70 -26.07 27.99 -10.95
N SER A 71 -26.77 27.02 -11.53
CA SER A 71 -26.33 26.27 -12.71
C SER A 71 -27.54 25.61 -13.37
N GLU A 72 -27.56 25.50 -14.69
CA GLU A 72 -28.59 24.73 -15.40
C GLU A 72 -28.04 24.15 -16.69
N LYS A 73 -28.62 23.02 -17.12
CA LYS A 73 -28.37 22.40 -18.42
C LYS A 73 -29.67 22.28 -19.19
N TYR A 74 -29.68 22.81 -20.41
CA TYR A 74 -30.85 22.83 -21.25
C TYR A 74 -30.53 22.45 -22.70
N GLU A 75 -31.44 21.70 -23.32
CA GLU A 75 -31.31 21.23 -24.70
C GLU A 75 -32.62 21.45 -25.45
N PHE A 76 -32.54 22.04 -26.65
CA PHE A 76 -33.71 22.16 -27.51
C PHE A 76 -33.36 22.06 -28.98
N VAL A 77 -34.30 21.55 -29.77
CA VAL A 77 -34.16 21.42 -31.23
C VAL A 77 -34.56 22.74 -31.89
N VAL A 78 -33.65 23.30 -32.68
CA VAL A 78 -33.85 24.52 -33.44
C VAL A 78 -34.80 24.24 -34.60
N LYS A 79 -35.95 24.92 -34.59
CA LYS A 79 -36.98 24.79 -35.62
C LYS A 79 -36.69 25.64 -36.85
N GLU A 80 -36.07 26.81 -36.67
CA GLU A 80 -35.77 27.77 -37.73
C GLU A 80 -34.36 28.35 -37.52
N LYS A 81 -33.58 28.49 -38.59
CA LYS A 81 -32.22 29.06 -38.52
C LYS A 81 -32.26 30.57 -38.30
N GLY A 82 -31.28 31.09 -37.55
CA GLY A 82 -31.06 32.51 -37.33
C GLY A 82 -30.57 32.84 -35.92
N VAL A 83 -30.73 34.09 -35.50
CA VAL A 83 -30.13 34.60 -34.25
C VAL A 83 -31.04 34.36 -33.06
N TYR A 84 -30.55 33.60 -32.10
CA TYR A 84 -31.16 33.41 -30.79
C TYR A 84 -30.48 34.30 -29.75
N GLN A 85 -31.25 34.83 -28.80
CA GLN A 85 -30.75 35.67 -27.73
C GLN A 85 -30.87 34.99 -26.37
N PHE A 86 -29.83 35.07 -25.56
CA PHE A 86 -29.78 34.52 -24.21
C PHE A 86 -29.51 35.68 -23.26
N CYS A 87 -30.48 36.01 -22.42
CA CYS A 87 -30.44 37.14 -21.51
C CYS A 87 -30.36 36.66 -20.07
N PHE A 88 -29.33 37.09 -19.35
CA PHE A 88 -29.14 36.80 -17.94
C PHE A 88 -29.45 38.04 -17.12
N THR A 89 -30.26 37.89 -16.07
CA THR A 89 -30.63 38.98 -15.17
C THR A 89 -30.14 38.69 -13.76
N ASN A 90 -29.38 39.63 -13.20
CA ASN A 90 -28.98 39.60 -11.79
C ASN A 90 -30.02 40.36 -10.95
N LYS A 91 -30.57 39.71 -9.91
CA LYS A 91 -31.52 40.31 -8.98
C LYS A 91 -30.83 41.08 -7.84
N SER A 92 -29.52 40.92 -7.67
CA SER A 92 -28.74 41.62 -6.65
C SER A 92 -28.77 43.14 -6.92
N PRO A 93 -29.03 43.97 -5.89
CA PRO A 93 -28.91 45.42 -6.00
C PRO A 93 -27.44 45.91 -6.00
N TYR A 94 -26.47 45.00 -5.90
CA TYR A 94 -25.04 45.28 -5.88
C TYR A 94 -24.38 44.89 -7.21
N HIS A 95 -23.31 45.61 -7.58
CA HIS A 95 -22.52 45.31 -8.77
C HIS A 95 -21.69 44.05 -8.51
N GLU A 96 -21.99 42.97 -9.22
CA GLU A 96 -21.37 41.65 -9.02
C GLU A 96 -20.90 41.09 -10.37
N THR A 97 -19.61 40.80 -10.47
CA THR A 97 -19.05 40.07 -11.62
C THR A 97 -19.48 38.61 -11.55
N ILE A 98 -20.11 38.08 -12.61
CA ILE A 98 -20.57 36.69 -12.65
C ILE A 98 -19.84 35.94 -13.77
N ASP A 99 -19.09 34.92 -13.39
CA ASP A 99 -18.41 34.01 -14.32
C ASP A 99 -19.31 32.83 -14.68
N PHE A 100 -19.51 32.59 -15.98
CA PHE A 100 -20.22 31.42 -16.50
C PHE A 100 -19.59 30.84 -17.77
N ASP A 101 -19.52 29.50 -17.82
CA ASP A 101 -19.14 28.76 -19.01
C ASP A 101 -20.37 28.40 -19.83
N ILE A 102 -20.47 28.91 -21.06
CA ILE A 102 -21.55 28.57 -21.99
C ILE A 102 -21.02 27.63 -23.05
N TYR A 103 -21.53 26.41 -23.03
CA TYR A 103 -21.30 25.44 -24.10
C TYR A 103 -22.47 25.50 -25.08
N VAL A 104 -22.21 25.92 -26.33
CA VAL A 104 -23.15 25.79 -27.45
C VAL A 104 -22.58 24.80 -28.46
N GLY A 105 -23.07 23.56 -28.40
CA GLY A 105 -22.72 22.50 -29.35
C GLY A 105 -23.81 22.30 -30.41
N HIS A 106 -23.40 21.91 -31.62
CA HIS A 106 -24.28 21.48 -32.70
C HIS A 106 -23.98 20.02 -33.05
N PHE A 107 -25.00 19.15 -33.09
CA PHE A 107 -24.88 17.84 -33.73
C PHE A 107 -25.67 17.83 -35.05
N ILE A 108 -24.99 17.56 -36.15
CA ILE A 108 -25.65 17.21 -37.41
C ILE A 108 -26.01 15.73 -37.29
N GLN A 109 -27.30 15.43 -37.17
CA GLN A 109 -27.77 14.06 -37.16
C GLN A 109 -27.67 13.48 -38.58
N TYR A 110 -26.58 12.77 -38.85
CA TYR A 110 -26.54 11.76 -39.90
C TYR A 110 -25.89 10.50 -39.33
N ASP A 111 -26.62 9.40 -39.43
CA ASP A 111 -26.18 8.04 -39.14
C ASP A 111 -24.78 7.76 -39.70
N GLN A 112 -23.80 7.62 -38.81
CA GLN A 112 -22.68 6.69 -38.97
C GLN A 112 -21.90 6.65 -37.64
N HIS A 113 -21.93 5.50 -36.97
CA HIS A 113 -21.12 5.23 -35.78
C HIS A 113 -19.65 5.56 -36.07
N ALA A 114 -19.11 6.61 -35.42
CA ALA A 114 -17.69 6.88 -35.44
C ALA A 114 -16.97 5.70 -34.79
N LYS A 115 -15.99 5.11 -35.50
CA LYS A 115 -15.14 4.04 -34.97
C LYS A 115 -14.23 4.60 -33.87
N ASP A 116 -13.83 3.75 -32.91
CA ASP A 116 -13.01 4.07 -31.72
C ASP A 116 -11.74 4.91 -32.00
N GLU A 117 -11.20 4.83 -33.23
CA GLU A 117 -10.06 5.62 -33.69
C GLU A 117 -10.29 7.14 -33.65
N HIS A 118 -11.54 7.61 -33.67
CA HIS A 118 -11.86 9.05 -33.59
C HIS A 118 -11.94 9.59 -32.16
N PHE A 119 -12.28 8.74 -31.18
CA PHE A 119 -12.39 9.12 -29.77
C PHE A 119 -11.08 8.99 -29.02
N SER A 120 -10.19 8.11 -29.47
CA SER A 120 -8.91 7.86 -28.81
C SER A 120 -8.07 9.13 -28.58
N PRO A 121 -7.91 10.06 -29.56
CA PRO A 121 -7.15 11.29 -29.34
C PRO A 121 -7.80 12.24 -28.33
N LEU A 122 -9.14 12.22 -28.27
CA LEU A 122 -9.95 13.08 -27.41
C LEU A 122 -9.96 12.57 -25.97
N LEU A 123 -10.09 11.25 -25.79
CA LEU A 123 -9.92 10.58 -24.49
C LEU A 123 -8.51 10.75 -23.95
N GLU A 124 -7.49 10.75 -24.82
CA GLU A 124 -6.11 11.04 -24.42
C GLU A 124 -5.95 12.49 -23.94
N GLN A 125 -6.62 13.46 -24.58
CA GLN A 125 -6.62 14.86 -24.12
C GLN A 125 -7.39 15.05 -22.81
N ILE A 126 -8.55 14.39 -22.65
CA ILE A 126 -9.31 14.41 -21.40
C ILE A 126 -8.47 13.82 -20.27
N SER A 127 -7.82 12.68 -20.52
CA SER A 127 -6.91 12.06 -19.55
C SER A 127 -5.76 12.99 -19.14
N LYS A 128 -5.17 13.74 -20.10
CA LYS A 128 -4.14 14.75 -19.80
C LYS A 128 -4.67 15.93 -18.97
N LEU A 129 -5.90 16.37 -19.22
CA LEU A 129 -6.53 17.45 -18.44
C LEU A 129 -6.90 17.01 -17.03
N GLU A 130 -7.43 15.79 -16.89
CA GLU A 130 -7.63 15.16 -15.59
C GLU A 130 -6.28 15.00 -14.86
N GLU A 131 -5.21 14.65 -15.58
CA GLU A 131 -3.83 14.61 -15.07
C GLU A 131 -3.41 15.96 -14.47
N ALA A 132 -3.58 17.03 -15.24
CA ALA A 132 -3.29 18.40 -14.80
C ALA A 132 -4.14 18.83 -13.61
N LEU A 133 -5.44 18.58 -13.60
CA LEU A 133 -6.34 18.99 -12.51
C LEU A 133 -5.98 18.34 -11.19
N HIS A 134 -5.69 17.05 -11.19
CA HIS A 134 -5.23 16.35 -9.99
C HIS A 134 -3.87 16.86 -9.53
N ASN A 135 -2.94 17.16 -10.44
CA ASN A 135 -1.65 17.73 -10.06
C ASN A 135 -1.85 19.07 -9.36
N ILE A 136 -2.79 19.89 -9.84
CA ILE A 136 -3.16 21.16 -9.19
C ILE A 136 -3.81 20.92 -7.82
N GLN A 137 -4.74 19.97 -7.69
CA GLN A 137 -5.38 19.65 -6.41
C GLN A 137 -4.38 19.07 -5.40
N PHE A 138 -3.46 18.23 -5.87
CA PHE A 138 -2.36 17.70 -5.07
C PHE A 138 -1.41 18.81 -4.61
N GLU A 139 -1.06 19.74 -5.51
CA GLU A 139 -0.30 20.94 -5.16
C GLU A 139 -1.05 21.80 -4.14
N GLN A 140 -2.37 21.96 -4.25
CA GLN A 140 -3.17 22.70 -3.27
C GLN A 140 -3.15 22.04 -1.89
N HIS A 141 -3.44 20.74 -1.80
CA HIS A 141 -3.35 20.02 -0.52
C HIS A 141 -1.92 20.04 0.06
N TRP A 142 -0.90 20.00 -0.81
CA TRP A 142 0.51 20.15 -0.41
C TRP A 142 0.79 21.53 0.20
N LEU A 143 0.26 22.59 -0.41
CA LEU A 143 0.39 23.97 0.08
C LEU A 143 -0.32 24.18 1.42
N GLU A 144 -1.50 23.58 1.60
CA GLU A 144 -2.26 23.63 2.85
C GLU A 144 -1.51 22.91 3.98
N ALA A 145 -1.06 21.68 3.78
CA ALA A 145 -0.31 20.92 4.79
C ALA A 145 1.00 21.61 5.21
N GLN A 146 1.69 22.27 4.27
CA GLN A 146 2.92 23.01 4.55
C GLN A 146 2.67 24.30 5.34
N THR A 147 1.48 24.88 5.18
CA THR A 147 1.06 26.05 5.94
C THR A 147 0.80 25.70 7.41
N ASP A 148 0.08 24.61 7.66
CA ASP A 148 -0.19 24.09 9.02
C ASP A 148 1.10 23.92 9.83
N ARG A 149 2.17 23.47 9.17
CA ARG A 149 3.51 23.27 9.74
C ARG A 149 4.14 24.55 10.29
N GLN A 150 4.16 25.64 9.52
CA GLN A 150 4.90 26.85 9.89
C GLN A 150 4.24 27.56 11.07
N ALA A 151 2.91 27.45 11.18
CA ALA A 151 2.18 27.94 12.33
C ALA A 151 2.53 27.21 13.65
N ILE A 152 3.02 25.95 13.57
CA ILE A 152 3.49 25.16 14.73
C ILE A 152 4.99 25.40 15.05
N GLY A 153 5.71 26.19 14.23
CA GLY A 153 7.11 26.57 14.49
C GLY A 153 8.15 25.49 14.14
N HIS A 154 7.85 24.65 13.14
CA HIS A 154 8.75 23.59 12.67
C HIS A 154 9.79 24.08 11.65
N ASP A 155 11.05 24.25 12.08
CA ASP A 155 12.20 24.53 11.21
C ASP A 155 12.69 23.27 10.45
N VAL A 156 13.51 23.43 9.40
CA VAL A 156 14.09 22.34 8.57
C VAL A 156 14.85 21.30 9.41
N ASP A 157 15.40 21.71 10.56
CA ASP A 157 16.12 20.84 11.49
C ASP A 157 15.22 20.14 12.53
N THR A 158 13.92 20.45 12.56
CA THR A 158 12.98 19.83 13.49
C THR A 158 12.47 18.49 12.97
N ARG A 159 12.30 17.54 13.90
CA ARG A 159 11.86 16.17 13.62
C ARG A 159 10.51 15.91 14.27
N ALA A 160 9.58 15.37 13.49
CA ALA A 160 8.28 14.92 13.98
C ALA A 160 8.25 13.39 13.99
N ALA A 161 7.75 12.79 15.06
CA ALA A 161 7.49 11.35 15.10
C ALA A 161 6.03 11.05 14.86
N ILE A 162 5.73 10.11 13.95
CA ILE A 162 4.37 9.60 13.78
C ILE A 162 4.28 8.22 14.46
N PHE A 163 3.50 8.15 15.53
CA PHE A 163 3.22 6.99 16.36
C PHE A 163 1.73 6.64 16.25
N SER A 164 1.33 6.09 15.11
CA SER A 164 -0.07 5.87 14.74
C SER A 164 -0.21 4.64 13.84
N ASP A 165 -1.41 4.06 13.81
CA ASP A 165 -1.79 3.06 12.81
C ASP A 165 -1.90 3.69 11.40
N THR A 166 -1.95 2.86 10.36
CA THR A 166 -2.08 3.32 8.97
C THR A 166 -3.43 3.97 8.73
N ARG A 167 -3.42 5.23 8.30
CA ARG A 167 -4.61 6.04 7.96
C ARG A 167 -4.22 7.18 7.02
N ALA A 168 -5.20 7.84 6.41
CA ALA A 168 -4.96 8.92 5.45
C ALA A 168 -4.18 10.09 6.05
N GLU A 169 -4.56 10.48 7.27
CA GLU A 169 -3.97 11.58 8.03
C GLU A 169 -2.49 11.33 8.34
N TRP A 170 -2.05 10.06 8.38
CA TRP A 170 -0.65 9.70 8.54
C TRP A 170 0.19 10.24 7.38
N LEU A 171 -0.28 10.09 6.13
CA LEU A 171 0.42 10.55 4.95
C LEU A 171 0.30 12.07 4.75
N ILE A 172 -0.80 12.68 5.21
CA ILE A 172 -0.94 14.14 5.25
C ILE A 172 0.10 14.72 6.22
N ALA A 173 0.21 14.16 7.41
CA ALA A 173 1.20 14.54 8.42
C ALA A 173 2.66 14.25 8.00
N PHE A 174 2.88 13.39 7.00
CA PHE A 174 4.22 13.03 6.52
C PHE A 174 4.89 14.16 5.71
N GLN A 175 4.16 15.18 5.28
CA GLN A 175 4.65 16.14 4.30
C GLN A 175 5.63 17.17 4.90
N ASP A 176 6.71 17.43 4.15
CA ASP A 176 7.71 18.50 4.34
C ASP A 176 8.50 18.55 5.67
N VAL A 177 8.31 17.61 6.61
CA VAL A 177 9.12 17.49 7.84
C VAL A 177 10.03 16.26 7.77
N THR A 178 11.15 16.25 8.51
CA THR A 178 11.88 15.00 8.74
C THR A 178 11.06 14.11 9.66
N VAL A 179 10.45 13.07 9.09
CA VAL A 179 9.55 12.17 9.83
C VAL A 179 10.31 11.00 10.43
N VAL A 180 10.10 10.76 11.71
CA VAL A 180 10.50 9.54 12.40
C VAL A 180 9.30 8.63 12.49
N THR A 181 9.33 7.47 11.84
CA THR A 181 8.19 6.56 11.88
C THR A 181 8.29 5.62 13.07
N VAL A 182 7.21 5.50 13.84
CA VAL A 182 7.17 4.64 15.03
C VAL A 182 5.95 3.73 14.96
N TYR A 183 6.16 2.43 15.13
CA TYR A 183 5.05 1.46 15.16
C TYR A 183 4.10 1.77 16.32
N ALA A 184 2.80 1.88 16.08
CA ALA A 184 1.76 2.01 17.12
C ALA A 184 1.84 0.90 18.20
N SER A 185 2.33 -0.29 17.83
CA SER A 185 2.50 -1.43 18.73
C SER A 185 3.79 -1.40 19.56
N LEU A 186 4.66 -0.39 19.40
CA LEU A 186 5.97 -0.35 20.06
C LEU A 186 5.83 -0.20 21.57
N GLY A 187 6.55 -1.00 22.36
CA GLY A 187 6.59 -0.92 23.83
C GLY A 187 7.19 0.40 24.34
N GLU A 188 6.90 0.75 25.60
CA GLU A 188 7.29 2.04 26.21
C GLU A 188 8.80 2.29 26.19
N ASP A 189 9.63 1.33 26.59
CA ASP A 189 11.10 1.49 26.59
C ASP A 189 11.66 1.76 25.20
N ALA A 190 11.17 1.02 24.20
CA ALA A 190 11.60 1.19 22.82
C ALA A 190 11.08 2.52 22.22
N LEU A 191 9.88 2.95 22.62
CA LEU A 191 9.32 4.25 22.27
C LEU A 191 10.19 5.39 22.83
N VAL A 192 10.52 5.37 24.13
CA VAL A 192 11.41 6.33 24.78
C VAL A 192 12.77 6.38 24.09
N HIS A 193 13.37 5.23 23.79
CA HIS A 193 14.64 5.16 23.08
C HIS A 193 14.54 5.80 21.69
N SER A 194 13.50 5.45 20.91
CA SER A 194 13.32 5.95 19.54
C SER A 194 13.17 7.47 19.49
N LEU A 195 12.34 8.06 20.37
CA LEU A 195 12.06 9.49 20.40
C LEU A 195 13.27 10.30 20.89
N ASN A 196 14.00 9.80 21.89
CA ASN A 196 15.17 10.50 22.44
C ASN A 196 16.38 10.45 21.49
N VAL A 197 16.68 9.30 20.88
CA VAL A 197 17.81 9.17 19.93
C VAL A 197 17.61 10.06 18.71
N THR A 198 16.37 10.16 18.24
CA THR A 198 16.02 11.00 17.09
C THR A 198 15.74 12.46 17.47
N GLN A 199 15.79 12.81 18.76
CA GLN A 199 15.61 14.19 19.25
C GLN A 199 14.34 14.84 18.67
N VAL A 200 13.24 14.09 18.67
CA VAL A 200 11.95 14.55 18.14
C VAL A 200 11.43 15.71 18.98
N THR A 201 10.80 16.70 18.34
CA THR A 201 10.16 17.82 19.04
C THR A 201 8.64 17.72 19.06
N THR A 202 8.07 17.03 18.08
CA THR A 202 6.61 16.88 17.93
C THR A 202 6.24 15.42 17.75
N VAL A 203 5.28 14.93 18.53
CA VAL A 203 4.74 13.57 18.37
C VAL A 203 3.33 13.66 17.83
N ILE A 204 3.05 12.93 16.76
CA ILE A 204 1.74 12.78 16.15
C ILE A 204 1.26 11.35 16.44
N CYS A 205 0.11 11.16 17.07
CA CYS A 205 -0.35 9.83 17.44
C CYS A 205 -1.87 9.65 17.38
N ASP A 206 -2.34 8.41 17.43
CA ASP A 206 -3.78 8.17 17.62
C ASP A 206 -4.25 8.64 19.00
N SER A 207 -5.49 9.12 19.09
CA SER A 207 -6.14 9.50 20.36
C SER A 207 -5.96 8.45 21.47
N LYS A 208 -6.11 7.17 21.14
CA LYS A 208 -5.99 6.02 22.05
C LYS A 208 -4.58 5.81 22.62
N LEU A 209 -3.56 6.34 21.94
CA LEU A 209 -2.15 6.18 22.30
C LEU A 209 -1.64 7.30 23.24
N LEU A 210 -2.43 8.36 23.44
CA LEU A 210 -2.09 9.46 24.35
C LEU A 210 -1.80 9.00 25.79
N LYS A 211 -2.57 8.02 26.29
CA LYS A 211 -2.33 7.45 27.64
C LYS A 211 -0.94 6.87 27.76
N LYS A 212 -0.44 6.22 26.71
CA LYS A 212 0.90 5.63 26.68
C LYS A 212 1.99 6.70 26.68
N LEU A 213 1.78 7.79 25.94
CA LEU A 213 2.69 8.95 25.97
C LEU A 213 2.72 9.60 27.36
N SER A 214 1.56 9.74 28.01
CA SER A 214 1.48 10.33 29.36
C SER A 214 2.23 9.52 30.42
N ALA A 215 2.31 8.19 30.26
CA ALA A 215 3.04 7.32 31.17
C ALA A 215 4.56 7.52 31.10
N ILE A 216 5.07 8.01 29.96
CA ILE A 216 6.51 8.14 29.70
C ILE A 216 7.00 9.60 29.64
N THR A 217 6.13 10.58 29.92
CA THR A 217 6.44 12.02 29.82
C THR A 217 7.74 12.41 30.52
N LEU A 218 8.01 11.88 31.72
CA LEU A 218 9.23 12.19 32.48
C LEU A 218 10.54 11.67 31.82
N SER A 219 10.44 10.69 30.93
CA SER A 219 11.58 10.08 30.24
C SER A 219 11.90 10.72 28.89
N LEU A 220 11.00 11.58 28.37
CA LEU A 220 11.17 12.24 27.08
C LEU A 220 11.75 13.64 27.27
N LYS A 221 12.86 13.93 26.58
CA LYS A 221 13.67 15.13 26.86
C LYS A 221 13.40 16.31 25.93
N THR A 222 12.97 16.04 24.70
CA THR A 222 12.95 17.03 23.61
C THR A 222 11.55 17.38 23.11
N ILE A 223 10.53 16.61 23.51
CA ILE A 223 9.15 16.81 23.06
C ILE A 223 8.61 18.14 23.60
N LYS A 224 7.99 18.91 22.70
CA LYS A 224 7.31 20.18 22.98
C LYS A 224 5.83 20.10 22.62
N ASN A 225 5.51 19.45 21.50
CA ASN A 225 4.16 19.39 20.96
C ASN A 225 3.68 17.94 20.83
N VAL A 226 2.41 17.71 21.12
CA VAL A 226 1.71 16.45 20.86
C VAL A 226 0.46 16.77 20.04
N ILE A 227 0.39 16.19 18.85
CA ILE A 227 -0.77 16.27 17.96
C ILE A 227 -1.43 14.90 17.99
N TYR A 228 -2.75 14.85 18.12
CA TYR A 228 -3.45 13.58 18.07
C TYR A 228 -4.51 13.54 16.98
N PHE A 229 -4.58 12.41 16.28
CA PHE A 229 -5.69 12.14 15.37
C PHE A 229 -6.93 11.81 16.18
N GLU A 230 -8.02 12.49 15.88
CA GLU A 230 -9.32 12.25 16.47
C GLU A 230 -9.88 10.90 16.00
N ASP A 231 -10.55 10.20 16.91
CA ASP A 231 -11.34 9.01 16.62
C ASP A 231 -12.81 9.28 17.01
N ASP A 232 -13.75 8.76 16.23
CA ASP A 232 -15.18 8.91 16.51
C ASP A 232 -15.54 8.34 17.90
N GLY A 233 -15.94 9.23 18.82
CA GLY A 233 -16.54 8.86 20.10
C GLY A 233 -15.61 8.81 21.33
N SER A 234 -14.38 9.32 21.25
CA SER A 234 -13.52 9.50 22.43
C SER A 234 -13.41 10.96 22.86
N GLU A 235 -14.15 11.36 23.90
CA GLU A 235 -13.82 12.56 24.69
C GLU A 235 -12.52 12.27 25.47
N ASN A 236 -11.41 12.85 25.03
CA ASN A 236 -10.15 12.72 25.74
C ASN A 236 -9.95 13.89 26.71
N ASP A 237 -10.39 13.68 27.96
CA ASP A 237 -10.06 14.52 29.14
C ASP A 237 -8.53 14.61 29.44
N LEU A 238 -7.70 13.88 28.68
CA LEU A 238 -6.26 13.74 28.86
C LEU A 238 -5.43 14.92 28.32
N SER A 239 -6.02 15.86 27.58
CA SER A 239 -5.33 17.08 27.14
C SER A 239 -4.78 17.91 28.32
N ARG A 240 -5.35 17.74 29.52
CA ARG A 240 -4.94 18.46 30.74
C ARG A 240 -3.80 17.82 31.53
N SER A 241 -3.38 16.58 31.24
CA SER A 241 -2.45 15.82 32.10
C SER A 241 -1.07 15.53 31.49
N LEU A 242 -0.69 16.16 30.37
CA LEU A 242 0.55 15.87 29.62
C LEU A 242 1.75 16.77 29.97
N GLY A 243 1.73 17.45 31.13
CA GLY A 243 2.84 18.27 31.59
C GLY A 243 2.98 19.59 30.82
N ASN A 244 4.22 20.02 30.53
CA ASN A 244 4.53 21.28 29.83
C ASN A 244 4.39 21.19 28.29
N TRP A 245 3.75 20.15 27.76
CA TRP A 245 3.58 19.98 26.32
C TRP A 245 2.35 20.70 25.81
N THR A 246 2.44 21.27 24.62
CA THR A 246 1.28 21.78 23.87
C THR A 246 0.58 20.58 23.24
N VAL A 247 -0.70 20.39 23.56
CA VAL A 247 -1.51 19.28 23.03
C VAL A 247 -2.63 19.85 22.16
N SER A 248 -2.68 19.44 20.91
CA SER A 248 -3.66 19.90 19.91
C SER A 248 -4.26 18.72 19.17
N SER A 249 -5.51 18.84 18.74
CA SER A 249 -6.10 17.86 17.81
C SER A 249 -5.50 18.04 16.41
N PHE A 250 -5.65 17.06 15.52
CA PHE A 250 -5.18 17.20 14.15
C PHE A 250 -6.04 18.23 13.40
N SER A 251 -7.36 18.27 13.64
CA SER A 251 -8.23 19.30 13.04
C SER A 251 -7.88 20.72 13.49
N ASP A 252 -7.49 20.91 14.76
CA ASP A 252 -7.07 22.24 15.26
C ASP A 252 -5.83 22.74 14.50
N VAL A 253 -4.94 21.81 14.12
CA VAL A 253 -3.72 22.11 13.36
C VAL A 253 -4.05 22.47 11.92
N GLU A 254 -4.97 21.76 11.28
CA GLU A 254 -5.45 22.06 9.92
C GLU A 254 -6.18 23.42 9.86
N GLU A 255 -6.96 23.76 10.89
CA GLU A 255 -7.60 25.08 10.98
C GLU A 255 -6.57 26.20 11.20
N LEU A 256 -5.53 25.91 11.97
CA LEU A 256 -4.45 26.85 12.24
C LEU A 256 -3.66 27.20 10.96
N GLY A 257 -3.32 26.24 10.10
CA GLY A 257 -2.65 26.64 8.86
C GLY A 257 -3.61 27.21 7.84
N ARG A 258 -4.87 26.75 7.72
CA ARG A 258 -5.84 27.43 6.85
C ARG A 258 -5.98 28.93 7.15
N SER A 259 -5.85 29.31 8.43
CA SER A 259 -5.88 30.72 8.86
C SER A 259 -4.55 31.47 8.73
N ASN A 260 -3.43 30.79 8.49
CA ASN A 260 -2.08 31.37 8.45
C ASN A 260 -1.24 30.90 7.23
N PRO A 261 -1.69 31.14 5.97
CA PRO A 261 -1.00 30.73 4.73
C PRO A 261 0.48 31.13 4.68
N VAL A 262 1.36 30.19 4.32
CA VAL A 262 2.79 30.49 4.12
C VAL A 262 3.32 29.93 2.81
N ASP A 263 4.32 30.63 2.25
CA ASP A 263 4.94 30.25 0.98
C ASP A 263 5.64 28.87 1.08
N PRO A 264 5.49 28.03 0.04
CA PRO A 264 6.10 26.71 0.02
C PRO A 264 7.62 26.78 -0.06
N SER A 265 8.30 26.06 0.83
CA SER A 265 9.72 25.75 0.71
C SER A 265 9.90 24.38 0.04
N LEU A 266 10.69 24.32 -1.03
CA LEU A 266 10.96 23.06 -1.71
C LEU A 266 12.00 22.24 -0.92
N PRO A 267 11.76 20.93 -0.69
CA PRO A 267 12.72 20.09 0.01
C PRO A 267 14.03 19.98 -0.77
N SER A 268 15.15 20.06 -0.05
CA SER A 268 16.47 19.86 -0.64
C SER A 268 16.63 18.43 -1.16
N LYS A 269 17.25 18.26 -2.34
CA LYS A 269 17.59 16.95 -2.92
C LYS A 269 18.42 16.06 -1.98
N ASN A 270 19.13 16.67 -1.02
CA ASN A 270 20.00 15.98 -0.06
C ASN A 270 19.43 15.95 1.36
N GLY A 271 18.24 16.51 1.60
CA GLY A 271 17.59 16.49 2.89
C GLY A 271 17.19 15.07 3.32
N THR A 272 17.25 14.82 4.62
CA THR A 272 16.65 13.60 5.18
C THR A 272 15.15 13.83 5.27
N ALA A 273 14.33 12.97 4.64
CA ALA A 273 12.88 13.08 4.77
C ALA A 273 12.33 12.10 5.79
N VAL A 274 12.92 10.91 5.92
CA VAL A 274 12.39 9.86 6.78
C VAL A 274 13.48 9.13 7.55
N ILE A 275 13.20 8.84 8.82
CA ILE A 275 14.03 8.02 9.70
C ILE A 275 13.21 6.81 10.15
N MET A 276 13.58 5.63 9.67
CA MET A 276 12.98 4.33 10.01
C MET A 276 14.03 3.42 10.65
N TYR A 277 14.57 3.79 11.83
CA TYR A 277 15.83 3.25 12.42
C TYR A 277 17.08 3.32 11.51
N THR A 278 16.89 3.67 10.24
CA THR A 278 17.82 3.97 9.16
C THR A 278 17.43 5.35 8.64
N SER A 279 18.38 6.19 8.26
CA SER A 279 18.11 7.48 7.62
C SER A 279 17.88 7.25 6.13
N GLY A 280 16.62 7.36 5.71
CA GLY A 280 16.20 7.23 4.32
C GLY A 280 16.16 8.57 3.60
N ARG A 281 16.58 8.56 2.34
CA ARG A 281 16.10 9.55 1.36
C ARG A 281 14.82 8.96 0.77
N PRO A 282 13.75 9.74 0.54
CA PRO A 282 12.59 9.23 -0.17
C PRO A 282 13.02 9.01 -1.62
N THR A 283 13.26 7.75 -2.01
CA THR A 283 13.80 7.46 -3.32
C THR A 283 12.65 7.47 -4.32
N LYS A 284 12.35 8.65 -4.89
CA LYS A 284 11.52 8.79 -6.10
C LYS A 284 11.90 7.76 -7.18
N ALA A 285 13.16 7.32 -7.17
CA ALA A 285 13.70 6.26 -8.00
C ALA A 285 12.99 4.90 -7.83
N THR A 286 12.64 4.47 -6.61
CA THR A 286 11.91 3.21 -6.39
C THR A 286 10.49 3.31 -6.94
N ALA A 287 9.81 4.43 -6.69
CA ALA A 287 8.47 4.67 -7.23
C ALA A 287 8.46 4.66 -8.76
N ALA A 288 9.39 5.39 -9.39
CA ALA A 288 9.57 5.39 -10.84
C ALA A 288 9.89 3.99 -11.38
N ALA A 289 10.78 3.25 -10.72
CA ALA A 289 11.14 1.90 -11.12
C ALA A 289 9.93 0.94 -11.08
N VAL A 290 9.14 0.93 -10.00
CA VAL A 290 7.96 0.05 -9.91
C VAL A 290 6.91 0.42 -10.97
N LYS A 291 6.71 1.71 -11.26
CA LYS A 291 5.81 2.17 -12.33
C LYS A 291 6.24 1.68 -13.73
N THR A 292 7.52 1.38 -13.93
CA THR A 292 7.99 0.75 -15.17
C THR A 292 7.73 -0.76 -15.23
N VAL A 293 7.67 -1.44 -14.07
CA VAL A 293 7.45 -2.89 -14.00
C VAL A 293 5.96 -3.27 -14.01
N ILE A 294 5.11 -2.40 -13.45
CA ILE A 294 3.65 -2.58 -13.47
C ILE A 294 3.04 -1.69 -14.56
N PRO A 295 2.78 -2.22 -15.76
CA PRO A 295 2.26 -1.42 -16.86
C PRO A 295 0.85 -0.92 -16.55
N LYS A 296 0.54 0.31 -16.99
CA LYS A 296 -0.77 0.97 -16.85
C LYS A 296 -1.23 1.26 -15.42
N LEU A 297 -0.34 1.18 -14.43
CA LEU A 297 -0.64 1.61 -13.08
C LEU A 297 -1.10 3.08 -13.08
N GLY A 298 -2.32 3.34 -12.62
CA GLY A 298 -2.95 4.65 -12.74
C GLY A 298 -4.22 4.84 -11.92
N ARG A 299 -5.05 5.80 -12.33
CA ARG A 299 -6.24 6.27 -11.59
C ARG A 299 -7.39 5.28 -11.50
N ASP A 300 -7.46 4.38 -12.47
CA ASP A 300 -8.45 3.30 -12.47
C ASP A 300 -8.12 2.22 -11.42
N ASP A 301 -6.94 2.32 -10.79
CA ASP A 301 -6.51 1.40 -9.75
C ASP A 301 -6.87 1.88 -8.34
N VAL A 302 -7.29 0.90 -7.54
CA VAL A 302 -7.67 1.04 -6.14
C VAL A 302 -6.80 0.09 -5.31
N TYR A 303 -5.93 0.67 -4.50
CA TYR A 303 -5.04 -0.02 -3.58
C TYR A 303 -5.69 -0.17 -2.19
N LEU A 304 -5.59 -1.37 -1.61
CA LEU A 304 -5.98 -1.60 -0.21
C LEU A 304 -4.75 -1.47 0.69
N ALA A 305 -4.67 -0.35 1.43
CA ALA A 305 -3.67 -0.12 2.46
C ALA A 305 -4.12 -0.71 3.78
N TYR A 306 -3.28 -1.56 4.39
CA TYR A 306 -3.63 -2.25 5.64
C TYR A 306 -2.39 -2.70 6.45
N LEU A 307 -1.20 -2.62 5.86
CA LEU A 307 0.05 -2.86 6.57
C LEU A 307 0.45 -1.56 7.29
N PRO A 308 1.29 -1.62 8.34
CA PRO A 308 1.71 -0.41 9.06
C PRO A 308 2.57 0.52 8.16
N LEU A 309 2.19 1.79 8.03
CA LEU A 309 2.94 2.85 7.32
C LEU A 309 4.31 3.12 7.98
N ALA A 310 4.45 2.79 9.27
CA ALA A 310 5.75 2.76 9.94
C ALA A 310 6.72 1.68 9.40
N HIS A 311 6.28 0.81 8.50
CA HIS A 311 7.11 -0.16 7.81
C HIS A 311 7.38 0.29 6.36
N VAL A 312 8.65 0.30 5.95
CA VAL A 312 9.12 0.76 4.63
C VAL A 312 8.35 0.17 3.45
N PHE A 313 7.92 -1.10 3.55
CA PHE A 313 7.20 -1.76 2.46
C PHE A 313 5.85 -1.08 2.16
N GLU A 314 5.06 -0.75 3.19
CA GLU A 314 3.77 -0.06 2.97
C GLU A 314 4.03 1.39 2.56
N LEU A 315 4.97 2.08 3.21
CA LEU A 315 5.33 3.45 2.82
C LEU A 315 5.76 3.54 1.35
N ALA A 316 6.58 2.59 0.87
CA ALA A 316 6.99 2.53 -0.53
C ALA A 316 5.81 2.20 -1.45
N ALA A 317 4.95 1.25 -1.08
CA ALA A 317 3.77 0.89 -1.86
C ALA A 317 2.83 2.09 -2.02
N GLU A 318 2.43 2.74 -0.92
CA GLU A 318 1.57 3.92 -0.95
C GLU A 318 2.23 5.10 -1.68
N SER A 319 3.54 5.29 -1.54
CA SER A 319 4.27 6.30 -2.32
C SER A 319 4.19 6.05 -3.83
N VAL A 320 4.26 4.78 -4.27
CA VAL A 320 4.09 4.41 -5.69
C VAL A 320 2.65 4.67 -6.14
N MET A 321 1.67 4.27 -5.32
CA MET A 321 0.25 4.47 -5.61
C MET A 321 -0.10 5.96 -5.75
N LEU A 322 0.37 6.80 -4.83
CA LEU A 322 0.22 8.26 -4.90
C LEU A 322 0.88 8.84 -6.15
N ALA A 323 2.12 8.42 -6.47
CA ALA A 323 2.84 8.88 -7.67
C ALA A 323 2.19 8.40 -8.98
N ALA A 324 1.37 7.34 -8.95
CA ALA A 324 0.59 6.87 -10.07
C ALA A 324 -0.82 7.48 -10.14
N GLY A 325 -1.28 8.14 -9.06
CA GLY A 325 -2.64 8.67 -8.94
C GLY A 325 -3.68 7.61 -8.62
N CYS A 326 -3.30 6.46 -8.05
CA CYS A 326 -4.22 5.42 -7.64
C CYS A 326 -5.02 5.85 -6.40
N ALA A 327 -6.28 5.40 -6.31
CA ALA A 327 -7.06 5.57 -5.08
C ALA A 327 -6.55 4.62 -3.99
N ILE A 328 -6.41 5.10 -2.76
CA ILE A 328 -5.99 4.30 -1.61
C ILE A 328 -7.18 4.17 -0.64
N GLY A 329 -7.59 2.94 -0.36
CA GLY A 329 -8.56 2.65 0.69
C GLY A 329 -7.88 2.01 1.90
N TYR A 330 -8.12 2.56 3.07
CA TYR A 330 -7.54 2.10 4.32
C TYR A 330 -8.39 1.01 4.98
N GLY A 331 -7.71 -0.01 5.51
CA GLY A 331 -8.31 -1.09 6.27
C GLY A 331 -7.34 -1.65 7.31
N SER A 332 -7.68 -2.80 7.91
CA SER A 332 -6.79 -3.47 8.86
C SER A 332 -6.75 -4.97 8.61
N THR A 333 -5.65 -5.63 8.98
CA THR A 333 -5.54 -7.10 8.92
C THR A 333 -6.69 -7.84 9.63
N LEU A 334 -7.36 -7.16 10.57
CA LEU A 334 -8.46 -7.69 11.37
C LEU A 334 -9.84 -7.35 10.79
N THR A 335 -9.90 -6.64 9.65
CA THR A 335 -11.13 -6.21 8.99
C THR A 335 -11.21 -6.48 7.48
N ILE A 336 -10.10 -6.88 6.82
CA ILE A 336 -10.04 -7.19 5.37
C ILE A 336 -11.17 -8.10 4.88
N THR A 337 -11.50 -9.17 5.61
CA THR A 337 -12.48 -10.18 5.19
C THR A 337 -13.71 -10.18 6.10
N GLY A 338 -14.87 -10.60 5.57
CA GLY A 338 -16.08 -10.78 6.39
C GLY A 338 -15.98 -11.87 7.48
N THR A 339 -14.85 -12.59 7.53
CA THR A 339 -14.51 -13.57 8.57
C THR A 339 -13.44 -13.08 9.54
N SER A 340 -12.94 -11.86 9.38
CA SER A 340 -11.90 -11.30 10.22
C SER A 340 -12.44 -10.96 11.63
N SER A 341 -11.55 -10.94 12.64
CA SER A 341 -11.95 -10.93 14.05
C SER A 341 -12.58 -9.63 14.55
N LYS A 342 -12.31 -8.50 13.90
CA LYS A 342 -12.86 -7.18 14.25
C LYS A 342 -14.04 -6.75 13.38
N ILE A 343 -14.52 -7.61 12.47
CA ILE A 343 -15.72 -7.36 11.68
C ILE A 343 -16.95 -7.85 12.45
N LYS A 344 -17.99 -7.01 12.54
CA LYS A 344 -19.29 -7.39 13.12
C LYS A 344 -19.85 -8.57 12.33
N LYS A 345 -20.23 -9.66 13.02
CA LYS A 345 -20.77 -10.85 12.35
C LYS A 345 -21.95 -10.47 11.45
N GLY A 346 -21.88 -10.88 10.19
CA GLY A 346 -22.90 -10.60 9.18
C GLY A 346 -22.62 -9.36 8.32
N THR A 347 -21.57 -8.58 8.59
CA THR A 347 -21.18 -7.45 7.74
C THR A 347 -20.09 -7.82 6.74
N LYS A 348 -19.91 -6.98 5.71
CA LYS A 348 -18.85 -7.12 4.71
C LYS A 348 -17.52 -6.64 5.30
N GLY A 349 -16.41 -7.26 4.90
CA GLY A 349 -15.07 -6.78 5.21
C GLY A 349 -14.58 -5.74 4.21
N ASP A 350 -13.48 -5.05 4.55
CA ASP A 350 -12.98 -3.87 3.82
C ASP A 350 -12.77 -4.16 2.33
N ALA A 351 -12.09 -5.27 1.99
CA ALA A 351 -11.82 -5.63 0.60
C ALA A 351 -13.10 -5.91 -0.21
N SER A 352 -14.18 -6.35 0.45
CA SER A 352 -15.46 -6.62 -0.20
C SER A 352 -16.30 -5.36 -0.42
N VAL A 353 -16.03 -4.29 0.34
CA VAL A 353 -16.67 -2.97 0.18
C VAL A 353 -15.88 -2.14 -0.82
N LEU A 354 -14.56 -2.03 -0.61
CA LEU A 354 -13.64 -1.24 -1.42
C LEU A 354 -13.44 -1.83 -2.82
N LYS A 355 -13.48 -3.16 -2.98
CA LYS A 355 -13.18 -3.88 -4.22
C LYS A 355 -11.83 -3.46 -4.85
N PRO A 356 -10.72 -3.58 -4.10
CA PRO A 356 -9.40 -3.20 -4.61
C PRO A 356 -8.97 -4.10 -5.78
N ASN A 357 -8.20 -3.55 -6.71
CA ASN A 357 -7.50 -4.31 -7.75
C ASN A 357 -5.98 -4.42 -7.46
N LEU A 358 -5.47 -3.67 -6.49
CA LEU A 358 -4.07 -3.76 -6.01
C LEU A 358 -4.00 -3.98 -4.50
N MET A 359 -3.02 -4.77 -4.07
CA MET A 359 -2.78 -5.08 -2.67
C MET A 359 -1.34 -5.56 -2.49
N ALA A 360 -0.59 -4.96 -1.57
CA ALA A 360 0.67 -5.53 -1.12
C ALA A 360 0.38 -6.69 -0.17
N ALA A 361 1.08 -7.81 -0.32
CA ALA A 361 0.86 -8.99 0.51
C ALA A 361 2.16 -9.49 1.13
N VAL A 362 2.06 -9.97 2.37
CA VAL A 362 3.14 -10.67 3.08
C VAL A 362 2.76 -12.14 3.24
N PRO A 363 3.74 -13.08 3.36
CA PRO A 363 3.46 -14.52 3.42
C PRO A 363 2.39 -14.90 4.43
N ALA A 364 2.44 -14.33 5.65
CA ALA A 364 1.46 -14.61 6.70
C ALA A 364 0.01 -14.24 6.33
N ILE A 365 -0.18 -13.20 5.51
CA ILE A 365 -1.52 -12.82 5.02
C ILE A 365 -1.98 -13.79 3.92
N LEU A 366 -1.08 -14.17 3.01
CA LEU A 366 -1.38 -15.18 2.00
C LEU A 366 -1.74 -16.53 2.64
N ASP A 367 -1.05 -16.93 3.71
CA ASP A 367 -1.38 -18.11 4.49
C ASP A 367 -2.77 -18.02 5.13
N ARG A 368 -3.13 -16.87 5.73
CA ARG A 368 -4.50 -16.65 6.24
C ARG A 368 -5.56 -16.75 5.14
N VAL A 369 -5.30 -16.17 3.97
CA VAL A 369 -6.22 -16.25 2.83
C VAL A 369 -6.36 -17.70 2.36
N ARG A 370 -5.24 -18.43 2.23
CA ARG A 370 -5.24 -19.86 1.89
C ARG A 370 -6.07 -20.66 2.88
N GLU A 371 -5.87 -20.45 4.17
CA GLU A 371 -6.63 -21.12 5.23
C GLU A 371 -8.12 -20.81 5.18
N GLY A 372 -8.48 -19.54 4.94
CA GLY A 372 -9.87 -19.11 4.76
C GLY A 372 -10.55 -19.80 3.57
N VAL A 373 -9.84 -19.93 2.45
CA VAL A 373 -10.32 -20.63 1.25
C VAL A 373 -10.47 -22.13 1.51
N VAL A 374 -9.43 -22.78 2.05
CA VAL A 374 -9.45 -24.22 2.36
C VAL A 374 -10.60 -24.55 3.31
N LYS A 375 -10.83 -23.72 4.33
CA LYS A 375 -11.94 -23.88 5.27
C LYS A 375 -13.31 -23.85 4.56
N LYS A 376 -13.55 -22.86 3.69
CA LYS A 376 -14.81 -22.77 2.93
C LYS A 376 -15.02 -23.96 2.01
N VAL A 377 -13.95 -24.49 1.42
CA VAL A 377 -13.99 -25.69 0.57
C VAL A 377 -14.31 -26.94 1.39
N GLU A 378 -13.69 -27.08 2.55
CA GLU A 378 -13.96 -28.19 3.49
C GLU A 378 -15.40 -28.15 4.03
N GLU A 379 -15.92 -26.96 4.38
CA GLU A 379 -17.31 -26.78 4.83
C GLU A 379 -18.35 -27.14 3.76
N LYS A 380 -18.07 -26.87 2.48
CA LYS A 380 -18.97 -27.26 1.38
C LYS A 380 -19.02 -28.78 1.15
N GLY A 381 -17.90 -29.48 1.38
CA GLY A 381 -17.80 -30.94 1.25
C GLY A 381 -18.14 -31.50 -0.14
N GLY A 382 -18.29 -32.82 -0.20
CA GLY A 382 -18.82 -33.54 -1.37
C GLY A 382 -18.12 -33.29 -2.71
N ILE A 383 -18.91 -33.15 -3.77
CA ILE A 383 -18.45 -32.96 -5.16
C ILE A 383 -17.70 -31.63 -5.31
N ALA A 384 -18.13 -30.56 -4.63
CA ALA A 384 -17.48 -29.24 -4.71
C ALA A 384 -16.02 -29.29 -4.22
N LYS A 385 -15.75 -30.03 -3.13
CA LYS A 385 -14.39 -30.26 -2.63
C LYS A 385 -13.53 -31.04 -3.63
N ASN A 386 -14.09 -32.07 -4.27
CA ASN A 386 -13.37 -32.87 -5.26
C ASN A 386 -13.04 -32.07 -6.52
N LEU A 387 -13.99 -31.28 -7.04
CA LEU A 387 -13.77 -30.37 -8.17
C LEU A 387 -12.69 -29.33 -7.86
N PHE A 388 -12.72 -28.73 -6.67
CA PHE A 388 -11.68 -27.79 -6.23
C PHE A 388 -10.30 -28.46 -6.19
N LYS A 389 -10.19 -29.66 -5.63
CA LYS A 389 -8.92 -30.41 -5.58
C LYS A 389 -8.38 -30.78 -6.96
N ILE A 390 -9.25 -31.17 -7.89
CA ILE A 390 -8.88 -31.48 -9.28
C ILE A 390 -8.37 -30.21 -9.97
N GLY A 391 -9.14 -29.11 -9.88
CA GLY A 391 -8.76 -27.82 -10.44
C GLY A 391 -7.43 -27.29 -9.89
N TYR A 392 -7.25 -27.36 -8.57
CA TYR A 392 -6.01 -26.97 -7.90
C TYR A 392 -4.81 -27.80 -8.37
N LYS A 393 -4.93 -29.14 -8.38
CA LYS A 393 -3.85 -30.03 -8.86
C LYS A 393 -3.48 -29.75 -10.32
N ARG A 394 -4.47 -29.50 -11.18
CA ARG A 394 -4.25 -29.20 -12.60
C ARG A 394 -3.52 -27.87 -12.77
N ARG A 395 -3.91 -26.83 -12.03
CA ARG A 395 -3.23 -25.52 -12.05
C ARG A 395 -1.81 -25.62 -11.50
N LEU A 396 -1.61 -26.32 -10.39
CA LEU A 396 -0.28 -26.53 -9.81
C LEU A 396 0.65 -27.27 -10.80
N ALA A 397 0.15 -28.32 -11.45
CA ALA A 397 0.93 -29.05 -12.47
C ALA A 397 1.30 -28.18 -13.69
N ALA A 398 0.43 -27.24 -14.08
CA ALA A 398 0.72 -26.27 -15.14
C ALA A 398 1.79 -25.26 -14.71
N VAL A 399 1.73 -24.75 -13.48
CA VAL A 399 2.74 -23.83 -12.91
C VAL A 399 4.09 -24.53 -12.71
N GLU A 400 4.11 -25.80 -12.32
CA GLU A 400 5.32 -26.62 -12.21
C GLU A 400 5.90 -27.07 -13.57
N GLY A 401 5.37 -26.58 -14.69
CA GLY A 401 5.91 -26.86 -16.03
C GLY A 401 5.72 -28.31 -16.51
N ARG A 402 4.77 -29.06 -15.96
CA ARG A 402 4.53 -30.45 -16.41
C ARG A 402 3.76 -30.46 -17.73
N TRP A 403 4.40 -31.00 -18.78
CA TRP A 403 3.95 -31.13 -20.18
C TRP A 403 2.45 -31.47 -20.38
N PHE A 404 1.85 -32.30 -19.53
CA PHE A 404 0.43 -32.69 -19.65
C PHE A 404 -0.58 -31.68 -19.06
N GLY A 405 -0.14 -30.69 -18.29
CA GLY A 405 -1.02 -29.68 -17.66
C GLY A 405 -1.40 -28.52 -18.58
N ALA A 406 -0.57 -28.25 -19.60
CA ALA A 406 -0.66 -27.05 -20.43
C ALA A 406 -1.48 -27.21 -21.74
N TRP A 407 -1.61 -28.43 -22.29
CA TRP A 407 -2.19 -28.63 -23.64
C TRP A 407 -3.05 -29.90 -23.81
N GLY A 408 -3.82 -30.30 -22.78
CA GLY A 408 -4.75 -31.44 -22.88
C GLY A 408 -6.10 -31.07 -23.50
N LEU A 409 -6.26 -31.32 -24.81
CA LEU A 409 -7.53 -31.45 -25.57
C LEU A 409 -8.48 -30.23 -25.63
N GLU A 410 -7.97 -29.02 -25.87
CA GLU A 410 -8.83 -27.87 -26.25
C GLU A 410 -8.24 -27.06 -27.41
N LEU A 411 -8.05 -27.70 -28.58
CA LEU A 411 -7.75 -26.98 -29.82
C LEU A 411 -8.78 -27.17 -30.95
N GLU A 412 -9.90 -27.88 -30.74
CA GLU A 412 -10.85 -28.08 -31.85
C GLU A 412 -12.35 -28.20 -31.52
N VAL A 413 -12.79 -28.09 -30.26
CA VAL A 413 -14.23 -28.28 -29.92
C VAL A 413 -14.90 -27.05 -29.26
N THR A 414 -14.15 -26.08 -28.76
CA THR A 414 -14.71 -24.93 -28.01
C THR A 414 -14.79 -23.64 -28.84
N TYR A 415 -15.21 -23.72 -30.11
CA TYR A 415 -15.57 -22.52 -30.91
C TYR A 415 -17.05 -22.44 -31.26
N SER A 416 -17.88 -23.34 -30.73
CA SER A 416 -19.31 -23.35 -31.02
C SER A 416 -20.15 -23.71 -29.79
N LYS A 417 -20.84 -22.70 -29.25
CA LYS A 417 -22.15 -22.82 -28.59
C LYS A 417 -22.27 -23.57 -27.24
N PHE A 418 -21.39 -23.32 -26.26
CA PHE A 418 -21.77 -23.56 -24.85
C PHE A 418 -21.34 -22.43 -23.91
N LYS A 419 -22.28 -21.49 -23.68
CA LYS A 419 -22.31 -20.59 -22.52
C LYS A 419 -22.62 -21.40 -21.27
N PHE A 420 -21.64 -22.10 -20.73
CA PHE A 420 -21.65 -22.51 -19.34
C PHE A 420 -20.37 -21.99 -18.71
N ASP A 421 -20.52 -20.86 -18.01
CA ASP A 421 -19.59 -20.42 -17.00
C ASP A 421 -19.16 -21.62 -16.17
N LEU A 422 -17.91 -22.03 -16.36
CA LEU A 422 -17.09 -22.75 -15.39
C LEU A 422 -16.76 -21.77 -14.25
N LEU A 423 -17.84 -21.31 -13.63
CA LEU A 423 -17.92 -20.61 -12.37
C LEU A 423 -17.21 -21.49 -11.33
N TYR A 424 -16.33 -20.90 -10.53
CA TYR A 424 -15.74 -21.49 -9.31
C TYR A 424 -14.45 -22.32 -9.38
N VAL A 425 -13.50 -22.01 -10.27
CA VAL A 425 -12.09 -22.45 -10.09
C VAL A 425 -11.08 -21.34 -10.41
N SER A 426 -11.02 -20.31 -9.57
CA SER A 426 -9.84 -19.44 -9.36
C SER A 426 -10.20 -18.30 -8.41
N SER A 427 -10.02 -18.45 -7.11
CA SER A 427 -10.34 -17.35 -6.18
C SER A 427 -9.33 -16.20 -6.25
N ILE A 428 -8.20 -16.38 -6.95
CA ILE A 428 -7.26 -15.31 -7.30
C ILE A 428 -6.80 -15.60 -8.73
N ARG A 429 -7.42 -14.95 -9.72
CA ARG A 429 -6.93 -14.91 -11.10
C ARG A 429 -5.95 -13.73 -11.31
N ALA A 430 -5.50 -13.13 -10.21
CA ALA A 430 -4.59 -12.00 -10.21
C ALA A 430 -3.14 -12.48 -10.36
N PRO A 431 -2.31 -11.80 -11.18
CA PRO A 431 -0.88 -12.03 -11.20
C PRO A 431 -0.29 -11.72 -9.81
N ILE A 432 0.69 -12.52 -9.37
CA ILE A 432 1.38 -12.31 -8.10
C ILE A 432 2.83 -12.00 -8.43
N GLY A 433 3.21 -10.73 -8.23
CA GLY A 433 4.61 -10.33 -8.29
C GLY A 433 5.34 -10.63 -6.99
N GLN A 434 6.57 -11.13 -7.09
CA GLN A 434 7.49 -11.27 -5.97
C GLN A 434 8.49 -10.11 -6.00
N GLY A 435 8.69 -9.46 -4.85
CA GLY A 435 9.65 -8.38 -4.70
C GLY A 435 10.62 -8.66 -3.57
N TYR A 436 11.85 -8.18 -3.74
CA TYR A 436 12.88 -8.19 -2.70
C TYR A 436 13.42 -6.79 -2.47
N GLY A 437 13.53 -6.44 -1.19
CA GLY A 437 14.08 -5.18 -0.71
C GLY A 437 14.13 -5.14 0.81
N LEU A 438 14.96 -4.24 1.33
CA LEU A 438 15.11 -3.98 2.76
C LEU A 438 14.81 -2.51 3.06
N THR A 439 14.77 -2.15 4.34
CA THR A 439 14.66 -0.74 4.76
C THR A 439 15.84 0.06 4.23
N GLU A 440 17.03 -0.52 4.27
CA GLU A 440 18.28 0.04 3.75
C GLU A 440 18.28 0.28 2.23
N THR A 441 17.36 -0.34 1.49
CA THR A 441 17.17 -0.15 0.04
C THR A 441 15.81 0.47 -0.29
N PHE A 442 15.13 1.08 0.69
CA PHE A 442 13.79 1.66 0.55
C PHE A 442 12.78 0.72 -0.14
N ALA A 443 12.75 -0.54 0.30
CA ALA A 443 11.96 -1.65 -0.25
C ALA A 443 12.25 -2.03 -1.72
N GLY A 444 13.21 -1.38 -2.39
CA GLY A 444 13.53 -1.62 -3.80
C GLY A 444 14.91 -2.24 -4.01
N ALA A 445 14.95 -3.51 -4.42
CA ALA A 445 16.16 -4.12 -4.97
C ALA A 445 15.85 -4.89 -6.26
N ALA A 446 14.95 -5.88 -6.19
CA ALA A 446 14.51 -6.70 -7.32
C ALA A 446 12.99 -6.87 -7.29
N PHE A 447 12.37 -7.01 -8.46
CA PHE A 447 10.93 -7.20 -8.57
C PHE A 447 10.61 -8.00 -9.82
N SER A 448 9.77 -9.02 -9.70
CA SER A 448 9.34 -9.83 -10.84
C SER A 448 8.50 -9.01 -11.80
N GLU A 449 8.69 -9.24 -13.09
CA GLU A 449 7.84 -8.68 -14.13
C GLU A 449 6.38 -9.09 -13.92
N TRP A 450 5.44 -8.21 -14.32
CA TRP A 450 4.01 -8.40 -14.10
C TRP A 450 3.43 -9.67 -14.77
N ASP A 451 4.10 -10.17 -15.80
CA ASP A 451 3.74 -11.36 -16.57
C ASP A 451 4.61 -12.60 -16.25
N ASP A 452 5.60 -12.47 -15.36
CA ASP A 452 6.38 -13.62 -14.89
C ASP A 452 5.54 -14.49 -13.95
N THR A 453 5.29 -15.74 -14.36
CA THR A 453 4.53 -16.72 -13.58
C THR A 453 5.42 -17.71 -12.83
N THR A 454 6.74 -17.53 -12.91
CA THR A 454 7.73 -18.38 -12.25
C THR A 454 7.70 -18.17 -10.73
N VAL A 455 7.92 -19.26 -9.99
CA VAL A 455 7.91 -19.25 -8.52
C VAL A 455 9.29 -19.55 -7.96
N GLY A 456 9.55 -19.09 -6.73
CA GLY A 456 10.81 -19.34 -6.02
C GLY A 456 11.92 -18.34 -6.34
N ARG A 457 11.61 -17.24 -7.03
CA ARG A 457 12.56 -16.17 -7.35
C ARG A 457 11.89 -14.80 -7.24
N VAL A 458 12.67 -13.75 -7.01
CA VAL A 458 12.19 -12.40 -6.73
C VAL A 458 12.26 -11.47 -7.96
N GLY A 459 12.74 -11.98 -9.09
CA GLY A 459 12.80 -11.25 -10.36
C GLY A 459 14.14 -10.54 -10.63
N PRO A 460 14.23 -9.78 -11.73
CA PRO A 460 15.41 -9.00 -12.08
C PRO A 460 15.61 -7.79 -11.14
N PRO A 461 16.81 -7.20 -11.11
CA PRO A 461 17.04 -5.91 -10.46
C PRO A 461 16.08 -4.82 -10.97
N LEU A 462 15.59 -3.98 -10.07
CA LEU A 462 14.83 -2.78 -10.46
C LEU A 462 15.72 -1.83 -11.28
N PRO A 463 15.16 -1.03 -12.21
CA PRO A 463 15.93 -0.06 -13.00
C PRO A 463 16.76 0.95 -12.19
N CYS A 464 16.38 1.22 -10.94
CA CYS A 464 17.11 2.10 -10.03
C CYS A 464 18.24 1.41 -9.23
N SER A 465 18.39 0.09 -9.37
CA SER A 465 19.21 -0.76 -8.52
C SER A 465 20.26 -1.52 -9.34
N TYR A 466 21.47 -1.58 -8.80
CA TYR A 466 22.53 -2.49 -9.25
C TYR A 466 22.66 -3.60 -8.22
N ILE A 467 22.76 -4.85 -8.66
CA ILE A 467 22.95 -5.98 -7.75
C ILE A 467 24.18 -6.76 -8.18
N LYS A 468 25.04 -7.11 -7.21
CA LYS A 468 26.16 -8.03 -7.39
C LYS A 468 26.18 -9.08 -6.29
N LEU A 469 26.78 -10.23 -6.59
CA LEU A 469 27.04 -11.27 -5.60
C LEU A 469 28.50 -11.18 -5.14
N VAL A 470 28.72 -11.12 -3.83
CA VAL A 470 30.04 -11.19 -3.21
C VAL A 470 30.21 -12.58 -2.61
N SER A 471 31.29 -13.28 -2.98
CA SER A 471 31.60 -14.59 -2.42
C SER A 471 31.70 -14.51 -0.90
N TRP A 472 31.09 -15.46 -0.22
CA TRP A 472 31.19 -15.65 1.22
C TRP A 472 31.81 -17.01 1.49
N GLU A 473 33.16 -17.02 1.55
CA GLU A 473 33.97 -18.22 1.65
C GLU A 473 33.67 -19.00 2.93
N GLU A 474 33.43 -18.30 4.05
CA GLU A 474 33.11 -18.95 5.31
C GLU A 474 31.80 -19.72 5.26
N GLY A 475 30.84 -19.36 4.39
CA GLY A 475 29.59 -20.09 4.21
C GLY A 475 29.58 -21.05 3.02
N GLY A 476 30.68 -21.15 2.27
CA GLY A 476 30.77 -22.00 1.08
C GLY A 476 29.98 -21.51 -0.13
N TYR A 477 29.63 -20.22 -0.18
CA TYR A 477 28.90 -19.62 -1.31
C TYR A 477 29.86 -18.78 -2.15
N LYS A 478 30.06 -19.16 -3.42
CA LYS A 478 30.99 -18.44 -4.30
C LYS A 478 30.29 -17.88 -5.53
N SER A 479 30.68 -16.66 -5.89
CA SER A 479 30.21 -15.99 -7.11
C SER A 479 30.63 -16.73 -8.39
N SER A 480 31.57 -17.69 -8.27
CA SER A 480 32.01 -18.59 -9.34
C SER A 480 31.24 -19.92 -9.41
N ASP A 481 30.30 -20.17 -8.49
CA ASP A 481 29.51 -21.41 -8.47
C ASP A 481 28.73 -21.59 -9.78
N LYS A 482 28.57 -22.85 -10.21
CA LYS A 482 27.84 -23.22 -11.43
C LYS A 482 26.76 -24.27 -11.11
N PRO A 483 25.61 -24.26 -11.80
CA PRO A 483 25.25 -23.39 -12.93
C PRO A 483 24.79 -21.98 -12.53
N MET A 484 24.42 -21.77 -11.26
CA MET A 484 23.95 -20.49 -10.73
C MET A 484 24.99 -19.94 -9.76
N PRO A 485 25.56 -18.75 -10.02
CA PRO A 485 26.51 -18.13 -9.09
C PRO A 485 25.78 -17.75 -7.81
N ARG A 486 26.45 -17.91 -6.66
CA ARG A 486 25.87 -17.67 -5.33
C ARG A 486 26.73 -16.72 -4.52
N GLY A 487 26.15 -16.02 -3.57
CA GLY A 487 26.91 -15.15 -2.68
C GLY A 487 26.04 -14.19 -1.90
N GLU A 488 26.68 -13.34 -1.11
CA GLU A 488 25.99 -12.22 -0.49
C GLU A 488 25.47 -11.27 -1.55
N VAL A 489 24.18 -10.94 -1.45
CA VAL A 489 23.55 -9.92 -2.28
C VAL A 489 24.05 -8.55 -1.81
N VAL A 490 24.64 -7.78 -2.73
CA VAL A 490 25.07 -6.41 -2.46
C VAL A 490 24.35 -5.49 -3.44
N VAL A 491 23.62 -4.53 -2.89
CA VAL A 491 22.74 -3.64 -3.65
C VAL A 491 23.38 -2.25 -3.72
N GLY A 492 23.45 -1.70 -4.92
CA GLY A 492 23.89 -0.33 -5.21
C GLY A 492 22.80 0.43 -5.97
N GLY A 493 23.00 1.73 -6.18
CA GLY A 493 22.10 2.57 -6.97
C GLY A 493 21.26 3.53 -6.14
N PHE A 494 20.23 4.09 -6.77
CA PHE A 494 19.46 5.21 -6.20
C PHE A 494 18.42 4.77 -5.16
N SER A 495 18.22 3.46 -4.96
CA SER A 495 17.37 2.90 -3.91
C SER A 495 18.09 2.79 -2.55
N VAL A 496 19.42 2.84 -2.52
CA VAL A 496 20.22 2.66 -1.30
C VAL A 496 20.14 3.91 -0.41
N THR A 497 19.82 3.70 0.87
CA THR A 497 19.68 4.79 1.85
C THR A 497 21.02 5.39 2.28
N ALA A 498 20.99 6.47 3.07
CA ALA A 498 22.20 7.19 3.47
C ALA A 498 23.01 6.43 4.54
N GLY A 499 22.34 5.61 5.37
CA GLY A 499 22.96 4.92 6.50
C GLY A 499 22.04 4.81 7.71
N TYR A 500 22.62 4.49 8.87
CA TYR A 500 21.91 4.49 10.15
C TYR A 500 22.01 5.86 10.82
N PHE A 501 20.86 6.38 11.26
CA PHE A 501 20.79 7.71 11.87
C PHE A 501 21.61 7.76 13.17
N ASN A 502 22.53 8.73 13.26
CA ASN A 502 23.43 8.92 14.39
C ASN A 502 24.24 7.66 14.79
N ASN A 503 24.59 6.82 13.81
CA ASN A 503 25.36 5.60 14.03
C ASN A 503 26.36 5.34 12.88
N PRO A 504 27.49 6.09 12.83
CA PRO A 504 28.46 5.96 11.76
C PRO A 504 29.16 4.60 11.76
N GLU A 505 29.47 4.04 12.94
CA GLU A 505 30.14 2.72 13.05
C GLU A 505 29.36 1.62 12.33
N LYS A 506 28.06 1.47 12.65
CA LYS A 506 27.20 0.49 11.95
C LYS A 506 26.97 0.84 10.50
N THR A 507 27.04 2.11 10.13
CA THR A 507 26.89 2.54 8.74
C THR A 507 28.10 2.08 7.94
N ASP A 508 29.31 2.31 8.43
CA ASP A 508 30.55 1.98 7.72
C ASP A 508 30.80 0.46 7.66
N GLU A 509 30.21 -0.32 8.58
CA GLU A 509 30.22 -1.78 8.55
C GLU A 509 29.56 -2.36 7.29
N VAL A 510 28.43 -1.79 6.84
CA VAL A 510 27.57 -2.39 5.81
C VAL A 510 27.37 -1.50 4.57
N TYR A 511 27.69 -0.21 4.64
CA TYR A 511 27.67 0.71 3.50
C TYR A 511 29.09 1.01 3.04
N LYS A 512 29.37 0.81 1.75
CA LYS A 512 30.67 1.10 1.15
C LYS A 512 30.50 1.94 -0.10
N VAL A 513 31.42 2.86 -0.34
CA VAL A 513 31.43 3.68 -1.55
C VAL A 513 32.56 3.20 -2.44
N ASP A 514 32.27 2.95 -3.71
CA ASP A 514 33.30 2.55 -4.69
C ASP A 514 34.04 3.76 -5.29
N GLU A 515 35.06 3.48 -6.10
CA GLU A 515 35.88 4.51 -6.76
C GLU A 515 35.08 5.42 -7.71
N ARG A 516 33.89 4.98 -8.14
CA ARG A 516 32.98 5.75 -9.01
C ARG A 516 31.98 6.59 -8.19
N GLY A 517 32.08 6.55 -6.86
CA GLY A 517 31.18 7.26 -5.95
C GLY A 517 29.84 6.57 -5.73
N MET A 518 29.63 5.34 -6.22
CA MET A 518 28.39 4.60 -5.99
C MET A 518 28.41 3.95 -4.60
N ARG A 519 27.32 4.19 -3.84
CA ARG A 519 27.09 3.57 -2.54
C ARG A 519 26.52 2.17 -2.72
N TRP A 520 27.12 1.22 -2.02
CA TRP A 520 26.77 -0.20 -1.98
C TRP A 520 26.38 -0.59 -0.56
N PHE A 521 25.27 -1.30 -0.42
CA PHE A 521 24.79 -1.87 0.83
C PHE A 521 24.96 -3.39 0.81
N TYR A 522 25.70 -3.90 1.80
CA TYR A 522 25.92 -5.33 2.03
C TYR A 522 24.75 -5.87 2.86
N THR A 523 23.86 -6.64 2.22
CA THR A 523 22.55 -6.96 2.81
C THR A 523 22.63 -8.01 3.93
N GLY A 524 23.70 -8.82 3.94
CA GLY A 524 23.78 -10.02 4.75
C GLY A 524 22.85 -11.16 4.30
N ASP A 525 22.10 -10.98 3.21
CA ASP A 525 21.27 -12.01 2.59
C ASP A 525 22.08 -12.73 1.50
N ILE A 526 21.90 -14.05 1.38
CA ILE A 526 22.53 -14.86 0.34
C ILE A 526 21.55 -15.09 -0.79
N GLY A 527 21.99 -14.85 -2.01
CA GLY A 527 21.21 -15.05 -3.21
C GLY A 527 21.97 -15.78 -4.30
N GLN A 528 21.24 -16.15 -5.35
CA GLN A 528 21.78 -16.73 -6.56
C GLN A 528 21.14 -16.09 -7.79
N PHE A 529 21.91 -15.93 -8.86
CA PHE A 529 21.38 -15.48 -10.14
C PHE A 529 21.02 -16.66 -11.04
N HIS A 530 19.82 -16.61 -11.59
CA HIS A 530 19.38 -17.50 -12.66
C HIS A 530 20.06 -17.09 -13.98
N PRO A 531 20.14 -18.00 -14.97
CA PRO A 531 20.74 -17.68 -16.28
C PRO A 531 20.08 -16.52 -17.03
N ASP A 532 18.83 -16.19 -16.70
CA ASP A 532 18.06 -15.08 -17.28
C ASP A 532 18.23 -13.76 -16.50
N GLY A 533 19.08 -13.73 -15.46
CA GLY A 533 19.35 -12.54 -14.66
C GLY A 533 18.38 -12.32 -13.49
N CYS A 534 17.41 -13.22 -13.27
CA CYS A 534 16.54 -13.14 -12.10
C CYS A 534 17.30 -13.51 -10.83
N LEU A 535 17.06 -12.76 -9.76
CA LEU A 535 17.59 -13.05 -8.43
C LEU A 535 16.66 -14.02 -7.69
N GLU A 536 17.27 -14.96 -6.97
CA GLU A 536 16.61 -15.80 -5.97
C GLU A 536 17.31 -15.60 -4.63
N ILE A 537 16.54 -15.40 -3.56
CA ILE A 537 17.06 -15.30 -2.19
C ILE A 537 17.01 -16.69 -1.57
N ILE A 538 18.17 -17.22 -1.21
CA ILE A 538 18.30 -18.59 -0.72
C ILE A 538 18.60 -18.66 0.78
N ASP A 539 19.14 -17.59 1.38
CA ASP A 539 19.55 -17.64 2.79
C ASP A 539 19.80 -16.26 3.44
N ARG A 540 20.14 -16.26 4.74
CA ARG A 540 20.71 -15.11 5.47
C ARG A 540 21.96 -15.51 6.24
N LYS A 541 23.05 -14.73 6.13
CA LYS A 541 24.30 -14.98 6.86
C LYS A 541 24.11 -15.21 8.36
N LYS A 542 23.22 -14.43 9.00
CA LYS A 542 22.92 -14.53 10.44
C LYS A 542 22.10 -15.78 10.81
N ASP A 543 21.38 -16.35 9.85
CA ASP A 543 20.55 -17.54 10.06
C ASP A 543 21.28 -18.84 9.69
N ILE A 544 22.53 -18.75 9.23
CA ILE A 544 23.35 -19.91 8.88
C ILE A 544 24.20 -20.29 10.07
N VAL A 545 24.07 -21.54 10.49
CA VAL A 545 24.84 -22.11 11.61
C VAL A 545 25.76 -23.18 11.08
N LYS A 546 27.02 -23.14 11.51
CA LYS A 546 28.00 -24.20 11.28
C LYS A 546 27.87 -25.26 12.36
N LEU A 547 27.59 -26.49 11.95
CA LEU A 547 27.55 -27.66 12.83
C LEU A 547 28.97 -28.19 13.08
N GLN A 548 29.15 -28.96 14.15
CA GLN A 548 30.44 -29.51 14.58
C GLN A 548 31.14 -30.37 13.52
N HIS A 549 30.38 -31.02 12.63
CA HIS A 549 30.94 -31.85 11.54
C HIS A 549 31.28 -31.03 10.29
N GLY A 550 31.15 -29.70 10.37
CA GLY A 550 31.58 -28.76 9.33
C GLY A 550 30.50 -28.42 8.31
N GLU A 551 29.30 -29.01 8.39
CA GLU A 551 28.17 -28.63 7.55
C GLU A 551 27.58 -27.28 7.96
N TYR A 552 27.06 -26.55 6.98
CA TYR A 552 26.34 -25.31 7.17
C TYR A 552 24.86 -25.56 6.98
N THR A 553 24.05 -25.15 7.95
CA THR A 553 22.59 -25.28 7.89
C THR A 553 21.92 -23.92 7.94
N SER A 554 21.04 -23.67 6.99
CA SER A 554 20.13 -22.52 6.98
C SER A 554 18.94 -22.77 7.90
N LEU A 555 18.84 -22.03 9.01
CA LEU A 555 17.69 -22.15 9.90
C LEU A 555 16.39 -21.65 9.21
N GLY A 556 16.50 -20.59 8.40
CA GLY A 556 15.37 -20.02 7.67
C GLY A 556 14.79 -20.98 6.62
N LYS A 557 15.64 -21.71 5.88
CA LYS A 557 15.21 -22.76 4.94
C LYS A 557 14.41 -23.86 5.64
N VAL A 558 14.91 -24.33 6.78
CA VAL A 558 14.25 -25.37 7.58
C VAL A 558 12.91 -24.85 8.11
N GLU A 559 12.85 -23.60 8.57
CA GLU A 559 11.59 -22.97 8.98
C GLU A 559 10.60 -22.88 7.82
N ALA A 560 10.99 -22.33 6.66
CA ALA A 560 10.08 -22.23 5.52
C ALA A 560 9.51 -23.60 5.11
N ALA A 561 10.35 -24.64 5.11
CA ALA A 561 9.92 -26.01 4.83
C ALA A 561 8.91 -26.53 5.87
N LEU A 562 9.20 -26.37 7.17
CA LEU A 562 8.37 -26.91 8.25
C LEU A 562 7.09 -26.10 8.51
N SER A 563 7.07 -24.81 8.21
CA SER A 563 5.87 -23.94 8.28
C SER A 563 4.76 -24.39 7.33
N SER A 564 5.10 -25.14 6.28
CA SER A 564 4.12 -25.69 5.34
C SER A 564 3.28 -26.85 5.93
N ALA A 565 3.70 -27.39 7.07
CA ALA A 565 3.03 -28.52 7.69
C ALA A 565 1.69 -28.12 8.33
N ASN A 566 0.72 -29.05 8.28
CA ASN A 566 -0.57 -28.83 8.93
C ASN A 566 -0.39 -28.63 10.44
N TYR A 567 -1.21 -27.76 11.03
CA TYR A 567 -1.27 -27.46 12.48
C TYR A 567 -0.15 -26.57 13.03
N VAL A 568 0.81 -26.17 12.21
CA VAL A 568 1.85 -25.18 12.56
C VAL A 568 1.29 -23.76 12.44
N ASP A 569 1.56 -22.89 13.42
CA ASP A 569 1.16 -21.47 13.41
C ASP A 569 2.40 -20.57 13.32
N SER A 570 3.36 -20.76 14.22
CA SER A 570 4.67 -20.10 14.15
C SER A 570 5.74 -21.05 14.65
N ILE A 571 6.90 -21.01 14.01
CA ILE A 571 8.06 -21.83 14.39
C ILE A 571 9.32 -21.00 14.46
N MET A 572 10.24 -21.49 15.27
CA MET A 572 11.62 -21.03 15.30
C MET A 572 12.51 -22.27 15.38
N VAL A 573 13.39 -22.41 14.39
CA VAL A 573 14.48 -23.37 14.42
C VAL A 573 15.67 -22.67 15.09
N HIS A 574 16.30 -23.38 16.02
CA HIS A 574 17.51 -22.93 16.70
C HIS A 574 18.56 -24.03 16.61
N ALA A 575 19.83 -23.65 16.43
CA ALA A 575 20.91 -24.61 16.40
C ALA A 575 22.01 -24.18 17.37
N ASP A 576 22.55 -25.18 18.06
CA ASP A 576 23.84 -25.14 18.73
C ASP A 576 24.82 -25.93 17.84
N PRO A 577 26.16 -25.75 17.92
CA PRO A 577 27.10 -26.49 17.08
C PRO A 577 26.89 -28.02 17.11
N SER A 578 26.29 -28.56 18.18
CA SER A 578 26.01 -29.98 18.34
C SER A 578 24.68 -30.45 17.73
N THR A 579 23.61 -29.66 17.76
CA THR A 579 22.24 -30.14 17.49
C THR A 579 21.32 -29.02 16.97
N ILE A 580 20.39 -29.36 16.08
CA ILE A 580 19.27 -28.50 15.66
C ILE A 580 18.01 -28.86 16.44
N VAL A 581 17.36 -27.84 17.02
CA VAL A 581 16.12 -27.97 17.80
C VAL A 581 15.04 -27.07 17.23
N LEU A 582 13.78 -27.47 17.41
CA LEU A 582 12.61 -26.76 16.91
C LEU A 582 11.74 -26.28 18.09
N LEU A 583 11.51 -24.97 18.17
CA LEU A 583 10.43 -24.39 18.97
C LEU A 583 9.21 -24.19 18.08
N LEU A 584 8.06 -24.71 18.49
CA LEU A 584 6.82 -24.64 17.72
C LEU A 584 5.69 -24.11 18.58
N SER A 585 5.12 -22.98 18.17
CA SER A 585 3.87 -22.46 18.72
C SER A 585 2.68 -23.04 17.94
N PHE A 586 1.66 -23.48 18.68
CA PHE A 586 0.43 -24.03 18.11
C PHE A 586 -0.82 -23.32 18.64
N HIS A 587 -1.79 -23.10 17.74
CA HIS A 587 -3.05 -22.46 18.11
C HIS A 587 -4.11 -23.48 18.55
N HIS A 588 -4.54 -23.39 19.81
CA HIS A 588 -5.53 -24.28 20.44
C HIS A 588 -6.87 -24.35 19.66
N THR A 589 -7.27 -23.27 18.96
CA THR A 589 -8.56 -23.21 18.25
C THR A 589 -8.63 -24.03 16.96
N ARG A 590 -7.51 -24.52 16.41
CA ARG A 590 -7.55 -25.50 15.30
C ARG A 590 -8.15 -26.84 15.75
N PHE A 591 -8.00 -27.22 17.03
CA PHE A 591 -8.58 -28.45 17.59
C PHE A 591 -10.08 -28.38 17.86
N TRP A 592 -10.62 -27.18 18.09
CA TRP A 592 -12.08 -26.99 18.27
C TRP A 592 -12.88 -27.38 17.01
N ARG A 593 -12.23 -27.51 15.85
CA ARG A 593 -12.84 -27.69 14.54
C ARG A 593 -12.78 -29.12 13.98
N THR A 594 -12.02 -30.03 14.59
CA THR A 594 -11.93 -31.44 14.14
C THR A 594 -12.91 -32.38 14.87
N GLY A 595 -13.85 -31.83 15.64
CA GLY A 595 -14.81 -32.64 16.43
C GLY A 595 -14.23 -33.17 17.75
N LEU A 596 -12.94 -32.95 18.01
CA LEU A 596 -12.25 -33.29 19.26
C LEU A 596 -12.54 -32.28 20.38
N LYS A 597 -13.83 -31.95 20.59
CA LYS A 597 -14.30 -30.93 21.54
C LYS A 597 -13.86 -31.15 22.99
N GLN A 598 -13.54 -32.39 23.37
CA GLN A 598 -13.09 -32.75 24.73
C GLN A 598 -11.58 -32.94 24.87
N LEU A 599 -10.81 -32.96 23.78
CA LEU A 599 -9.40 -33.39 23.78
C LEU A 599 -8.40 -32.23 23.59
N ALA A 600 -8.88 -30.99 23.45
CA ALA A 600 -8.03 -29.85 23.12
C ALA A 600 -7.05 -29.44 24.25
N SER A 601 -7.26 -29.79 25.52
CA SER A 601 -6.50 -29.25 26.66
C SER A 601 -5.12 -29.87 26.93
N SER A 602 -4.63 -30.81 26.10
CA SER A 602 -3.42 -31.57 26.43
C SER A 602 -2.32 -31.43 25.38
N ILE A 603 -1.21 -30.77 25.74
CA ILE A 603 0.07 -30.78 24.99
C ILE A 603 0.46 -32.20 24.52
N LYS A 604 0.12 -33.23 25.32
CA LYS A 604 0.37 -34.65 25.04
C LYS A 604 -0.24 -35.16 23.73
N ILE A 605 -1.36 -34.61 23.28
CA ILE A 605 -2.04 -35.05 22.04
C ILE A 605 -1.43 -34.34 20.83
N PHE A 606 -0.96 -33.10 21.01
CA PHE A 606 -0.19 -32.44 19.96
C PHE A 606 1.16 -33.14 19.76
N GLN A 607 1.81 -33.57 20.84
CA GLN A 607 3.04 -34.39 20.76
C GLN A 607 2.84 -35.68 19.97
N SER A 608 1.65 -36.29 20.01
CA SER A 608 1.37 -37.51 19.23
C SER A 608 1.04 -37.23 17.76
N LEU A 609 0.52 -36.03 17.42
CA LEU A 609 0.19 -35.63 16.04
C LEU A 609 1.37 -34.96 15.30
N PHE A 610 2.12 -34.13 16.00
CA PHE A 610 3.29 -33.42 15.49
C PHE A 610 4.52 -33.88 16.28
N SER A 611 5.05 -35.03 15.86
CA SER A 611 6.22 -35.67 16.46
C SER A 611 7.48 -35.43 15.62
N GLU A 612 8.63 -35.85 16.14
CA GLU A 612 9.90 -35.89 15.39
C GLU A 612 9.77 -36.69 14.07
N LYS A 613 8.89 -37.71 14.05
CA LYS A 613 8.58 -38.45 12.83
C LYS A 613 7.86 -37.58 11.80
N THR A 614 6.87 -36.79 12.22
CA THR A 614 6.15 -35.85 11.35
C THR A 614 7.11 -34.81 10.76
N VAL A 615 7.99 -34.25 11.59
CA VAL A 615 9.02 -33.29 11.14
C VAL A 615 9.99 -33.94 10.16
N SER A 616 10.40 -35.20 10.38
CA SER A 616 11.25 -35.94 9.45
C SER A 616 10.55 -36.20 8.11
N GLU A 617 9.26 -36.53 8.11
CA GLU A 617 8.47 -36.74 6.89
C GLU A 617 8.32 -35.45 6.07
N VAL A 618 7.98 -34.33 6.73
CA VAL A 618 7.88 -33.02 6.10
C VAL A 618 9.24 -32.56 5.56
N GLY A 619 10.30 -32.70 6.36
CA GLY A 619 11.65 -32.34 5.95
C GLY A 619 12.12 -33.11 4.71
N LYS A 620 11.87 -34.44 4.68
CA LYS A 620 12.17 -35.27 3.49
C LYS A 620 11.35 -34.86 2.27
N ALA A 621 10.06 -34.56 2.45
CA ALA A 621 9.20 -34.09 1.36
C ALA A 621 9.67 -32.74 0.80
N ALA A 622 10.21 -31.88 1.67
CA ALA A 622 10.82 -30.60 1.32
C ALA A 622 12.28 -30.71 0.83
N LYS A 623 12.81 -31.94 0.66
CA LYS A 623 14.19 -32.22 0.23
C LYS A 623 15.26 -31.59 1.14
N LEU A 624 15.01 -31.55 2.44
CA LEU A 624 16.03 -31.20 3.43
C LEU A 624 16.99 -32.38 3.64
N ASP A 625 18.27 -32.07 3.83
CA ASP A 625 19.27 -33.07 4.20
C ASP A 625 19.04 -33.57 5.63
N LYS A 626 19.49 -34.79 5.94
CA LYS A 626 19.26 -35.40 7.26
C LYS A 626 19.77 -34.54 8.43
N PHE A 627 20.88 -33.83 8.23
CA PHE A 627 21.48 -32.96 9.26
C PHE A 627 20.72 -31.63 9.42
N GLU A 628 19.89 -31.24 8.46
CA GLU A 628 19.05 -30.02 8.52
C GLU A 628 17.76 -30.25 9.30
N ILE A 629 17.31 -31.51 9.44
CA ILE A 629 16.05 -31.86 10.10
C ILE A 629 16.23 -31.75 11.62
N PRO A 630 15.41 -30.93 12.33
CA PRO A 630 15.50 -30.77 13.78
C PRO A 630 15.37 -32.11 14.51
N ALA A 631 16.31 -32.39 15.42
CA ALA A 631 16.39 -33.64 16.15
C ALA A 631 15.44 -33.68 17.36
N LYS A 632 15.14 -32.52 17.95
CA LYS A 632 14.26 -32.38 19.12
C LYS A 632 13.27 -31.24 18.90
N ILE A 633 12.07 -31.39 19.46
CA ILE A 633 10.97 -30.43 19.30
C ILE A 633 10.39 -30.06 20.66
N LYS A 634 10.15 -28.77 20.87
CA LYS A 634 9.37 -28.23 21.99
C LYS A 634 8.13 -27.53 21.48
N LEU A 635 6.99 -27.95 22.03
CA LEU A 635 5.70 -27.37 21.74
C LEU A 635 5.35 -26.31 22.78
N LEU A 636 4.90 -25.16 22.30
CA LEU A 636 4.55 -24.00 23.10
C LEU A 636 3.06 -23.68 22.88
N PRO A 637 2.25 -23.64 23.95
CA PRO A 637 0.80 -23.41 23.84
C PRO A 637 0.43 -21.94 23.58
N GLU A 638 1.37 -21.01 23.78
CA GLU A 638 1.14 -19.57 23.61
C GLU A 638 1.37 -19.14 22.15
N PRO A 639 0.41 -18.44 21.51
CA PRO A 639 0.62 -17.85 20.20
C PRO A 639 1.65 -16.71 20.27
N TRP A 640 2.45 -16.55 19.22
CA TRP A 640 3.38 -15.43 19.11
C TRP A 640 2.71 -14.28 18.36
N THR A 641 2.56 -13.13 19.02
CA THR A 641 1.84 -11.98 18.48
C THR A 641 2.68 -10.70 18.62
N PRO A 642 2.40 -9.63 17.84
CA PRO A 642 3.11 -8.37 17.98
C PRO A 642 3.02 -7.79 19.40
N GLU A 643 1.89 -7.99 20.08
CA GLU A 643 1.64 -7.52 21.44
C GLU A 643 2.46 -8.27 22.48
N SER A 644 2.72 -9.58 22.28
CA SER A 644 3.62 -10.33 23.16
C SER A 644 5.10 -9.98 22.94
N GLY A 645 5.38 -9.12 21.96
CA GLY A 645 6.72 -8.68 21.60
C GLY A 645 7.50 -9.67 20.77
N LEU A 646 7.08 -10.94 20.67
CA LEU A 646 7.86 -12.06 20.09
C LEU A 646 7.94 -12.05 18.56
N VAL A 647 7.02 -11.35 17.90
CA VAL A 647 7.04 -11.11 16.46
C VAL A 647 6.97 -9.60 16.19
N THR A 648 7.43 -9.18 15.01
CA THR A 648 7.26 -7.81 14.52
C THR A 648 5.81 -7.54 14.13
N ALA A 649 5.44 -6.28 13.90
CA ALA A 649 4.11 -5.92 13.40
C ALA A 649 3.79 -6.57 12.04
N ALA A 650 4.81 -6.88 11.24
CA ALA A 650 4.71 -7.64 9.99
C ALA A 650 4.75 -9.18 10.20
N LEU A 651 4.55 -9.66 11.43
CA LEU A 651 4.55 -11.07 11.83
C LEU A 651 5.86 -11.85 11.59
N LYS A 652 6.99 -11.16 11.37
CA LYS A 652 8.32 -11.78 11.33
C LYS A 652 8.81 -12.10 12.75
N ILE A 653 9.36 -13.29 12.97
CA ILE A 653 9.90 -13.71 14.28
C ILE A 653 11.06 -12.83 14.75
N LYS A 654 11.13 -12.52 16.05
CA LYS A 654 12.28 -11.85 16.67
C LYS A 654 13.14 -12.86 17.41
N ARG A 655 14.08 -13.48 16.68
CA ARG A 655 14.92 -14.59 17.17
C ARG A 655 15.56 -14.31 18.53
N GLU A 656 16.20 -13.15 18.72
CA GLU A 656 16.90 -12.83 19.98
C GLU A 656 15.96 -12.75 21.18
N GLN A 657 14.75 -12.24 21.00
CA GLN A 657 13.75 -12.16 22.08
C GLN A 657 13.16 -13.54 22.39
N LEU A 658 12.96 -14.37 21.37
CA LEU A 658 12.58 -15.78 21.54
C LEU A 658 13.67 -16.58 22.23
N LYS A 659 14.95 -16.41 21.85
CA LYS A 659 16.11 -17.03 22.53
C LYS A 659 16.15 -16.62 23.99
N ALA A 660 15.95 -15.34 24.29
CA ALA A 660 15.93 -14.83 25.66
C ALA A 660 14.78 -15.41 26.48
N LYS A 661 13.55 -15.43 25.92
CA LYS A 661 12.35 -15.95 26.60
C LYS A 661 12.44 -17.47 26.86
N PHE A 662 12.95 -18.24 25.90
CA PHE A 662 12.98 -19.71 25.94
C PHE A 662 14.37 -20.29 26.21
N LYS A 663 15.28 -19.51 26.82
CA LYS A 663 16.67 -19.90 27.06
C LYS A 663 16.80 -21.23 27.80
N ASP A 664 16.06 -21.39 28.89
CA ASP A 664 16.12 -22.60 29.73
C ASP A 664 15.56 -23.83 29.02
N ASP A 665 14.53 -23.65 28.19
CA ASP A 665 13.97 -24.73 27.38
C ASP A 665 14.95 -25.15 26.27
N LEU A 666 15.61 -24.19 25.61
CA LEU A 666 16.64 -24.46 24.62
C LEU A 666 17.81 -25.24 25.24
N GLN A 667 18.31 -24.82 26.40
CA GLN A 667 19.39 -25.53 27.11
C GLN A 667 19.00 -26.97 27.45
N LYS A 668 17.80 -27.21 27.99
CA LYS A 668 17.29 -28.57 28.26
C LYS A 668 17.18 -29.44 27.01
N MET A 669 16.89 -28.84 25.86
CA MET A 669 16.88 -29.58 24.60
C MET A 669 18.28 -29.93 24.12
N TYR A 670 19.29 -29.11 24.38
CA TYR A 670 20.67 -29.46 24.01
C TYR A 670 21.24 -30.59 24.86
N GLY A 671 20.93 -30.61 26.16
CA GLY A 671 21.38 -31.63 27.10
C GLY A 671 21.84 -31.00 28.40
#